data_AF-A0A5N5QUM9-F1
#
_entry.id   AF-A0A5N5QUM9-F1
#
_cell.length_a   1.000
_cell.length_b   1.000
_cell.length_c   1.000
_cell.angle_alpha   90.00
_cell.angle_beta   90.00
_cell.angle_gamma   90.00
#
_symmetry.space_group_name_H-M   'P 1'
#
loop_
_entity.id
_entity.type
_entity.pdbx_description
1 polymer ?
#
loop_
_entity_poly.entity_id
_entity_poly.type
_entity_poly.pdbx_seq_one_letter_code
_entity_poly.pdbx_strand_id
1 'polypeptide(L)'
;MTAESQPLLANGNGHTRQSSFIQKISQVFAADGEPGWIDSTKFILLSSWFNILLVFIPLAFAADKLGWDAGLRFAFSFIAIIPLAKLLGEATEQLSMRLGQTLGGLLNASFGNAVEIIVGIAALLQGGWEQPVLQALDLYTIGELRIVQTSMLGSVLSNLLLVLGMSFLAGGLCFHEQNFQVTAAQTGASLMTLACITLVIPAAYHSNQQHPSKPLSIDNAFNALMGTDAPNGNELSRRGLLLISRGTAIILLIVYISYLIFQLKTHNDLFASLGEEEEEEASMSVISAGFWLLAITVVTSFAADILVGSIEQTAEKYHIPKTFIGLILLPLVANAAEHVTSVWMAMKGKLELTIGISVGSSIQIAAFVVPLLVIFSWIIGKELTLYFADFETVSLFVSVILVNLLIMDGKSNYMEGLMLCALYIVIAIAWHSHNMAQFLTRGKKIIAIGRNYLEHIKELGNTVPPEPFFFLKPTTSYLTGRHFEVPQGVLVHHEVELGVVIGKTGRDISEAQADSYVAGYTLSIDMTARNMQEHVKKRGLPWTASKGFDTFTPTRQVIIVVVAAAAGVAISDLISGSACYTADMINRIPRLINHVSSIMTLEEGDLILTGTPHGVGPVHVGDRVTAGLAIPDQPELLASLEVEAIPRNGGYIFRE
;
A
#
# COMPACT_ATOMS: atom_id res chain seq x y z
N MET A 1 -67.91 21.68 -55.17
CA MET A 1 -66.58 22.34 -55.14
C MET A 1 -66.65 23.43 -54.10
N THR A 2 -65.99 23.23 -52.95
CA THR A 2 -65.28 24.24 -52.14
C THR A 2 -64.85 23.57 -50.85
N ALA A 3 -63.54 23.51 -50.65
CA ALA A 3 -62.90 23.08 -49.41
C ALA A 3 -62.98 24.22 -48.40
N GLU A 4 -63.36 23.93 -47.16
CA GLU A 4 -63.24 24.88 -46.05
C GLU A 4 -62.04 24.52 -45.15
N SER A 5 -61.31 25.59 -44.90
CA SER A 5 -59.98 25.75 -44.30
C SER A 5 -59.86 25.31 -42.84
N GLN A 6 -58.78 24.58 -42.55
CA GLN A 6 -58.19 24.49 -41.21
C GLN A 6 -57.66 25.88 -40.76
N PRO A 7 -57.74 26.23 -39.46
CA PRO A 7 -57.12 27.44 -38.95
C PRO A 7 -55.58 27.27 -38.88
N LEU A 8 -54.89 28.28 -39.40
CA LEU A 8 -53.44 28.42 -39.44
C LEU A 8 -52.81 28.40 -38.04
N LEU A 9 -51.73 27.63 -37.91
CA LEU A 9 -50.76 27.69 -36.81
C LEU A 9 -50.26 29.14 -36.64
N ALA A 10 -50.30 29.64 -35.41
CA ALA A 10 -49.65 30.89 -35.05
C ALA A 10 -48.12 30.73 -35.22
N ASN A 11 -47.53 31.61 -36.03
CA ASN A 11 -46.08 31.71 -36.23
C ASN A 11 -45.35 31.80 -34.89
N GLY A 12 -44.62 30.73 -34.57
CA GLY A 12 -43.66 30.68 -33.47
C GLY A 12 -42.42 31.52 -33.77
N ASN A 13 -42.55 32.84 -33.65
CA ASN A 13 -41.41 33.74 -33.44
C ASN A 13 -41.35 34.15 -31.96
N GLY A 14 -41.30 33.14 -31.09
CA GLY A 14 -40.83 33.32 -29.73
C GLY A 14 -39.33 33.07 -29.73
N HIS A 15 -38.52 34.12 -29.77
CA HIS A 15 -37.13 34.01 -29.35
C HIS A 15 -37.11 33.47 -27.92
N THR A 16 -36.88 32.17 -27.74
CA THR A 16 -36.45 31.60 -26.46
C THR A 16 -35.11 32.24 -26.14
N ARG A 17 -35.16 33.34 -25.40
CA ARG A 17 -33.99 33.97 -24.80
C ARG A 17 -33.40 32.92 -23.87
N GLN A 18 -32.34 32.23 -24.31
CA GLN A 18 -31.55 31.34 -23.45
C GLN A 18 -31.15 32.18 -22.23
N SER A 19 -31.73 31.87 -21.07
CA SER A 19 -31.36 32.52 -19.81
C SER A 19 -29.85 32.38 -19.63
N SER A 20 -29.16 33.50 -19.37
CA SER A 20 -27.74 33.51 -19.03
C SER A 20 -27.48 32.54 -17.88
N PHE A 21 -26.33 31.86 -17.88
CA PHE A 21 -25.89 30.96 -16.79
C PHE A 21 -26.08 31.57 -15.39
N ILE A 22 -25.84 32.89 -15.28
CA ILE A 22 -25.99 33.66 -14.05
C ILE A 22 -27.47 33.80 -13.63
N GLN A 23 -28.38 33.92 -14.60
CA GLN A 23 -29.82 33.97 -14.32
C GLN A 23 -30.37 32.64 -13.82
N LYS A 24 -29.89 31.50 -14.36
CA LYS A 24 -30.26 30.17 -13.84
C LYS A 24 -29.82 29.99 -12.40
N ILE A 25 -28.59 30.39 -12.08
CA ILE A 25 -28.06 30.37 -10.71
C ILE A 25 -28.91 31.27 -9.79
N SER A 26 -29.28 32.48 -10.22
CA SER A 26 -30.09 33.39 -9.39
C SER A 26 -31.51 32.89 -9.11
N GLN A 27 -32.11 32.14 -10.05
CA GLN A 27 -33.44 31.54 -9.87
C GLN A 27 -33.41 30.33 -8.93
N VAL A 28 -32.31 29.57 -8.94
CA VAL A 28 -32.06 28.46 -7.99
C VAL A 28 -31.94 28.96 -6.54
N PHE A 29 -31.46 30.18 -6.31
CA PHE A 29 -31.36 30.79 -4.99
C PHE A 29 -32.65 31.47 -4.49
N ALA A 30 -33.67 31.59 -5.32
CA ALA A 30 -34.87 32.40 -5.05
C ALA A 30 -36.17 31.59 -5.16
N ALA A 31 -36.11 30.28 -4.97
CA ALA A 31 -37.30 29.43 -4.99
C ALA A 31 -38.12 29.63 -3.71
N ASP A 32 -39.36 30.10 -3.84
CA ASP A 32 -40.31 30.17 -2.72
C ASP A 32 -40.63 28.74 -2.23
N GLY A 33 -40.50 28.49 -0.92
CA GLY A 33 -40.78 27.19 -0.28
C GLY A 33 -39.55 26.42 0.25
N GLU A 34 -38.35 27.00 0.23
CA GLU A 34 -37.17 26.32 0.76
C GLU A 34 -37.20 26.08 2.28
N PRO A 35 -36.77 24.91 2.76
CA PRO A 35 -36.62 24.65 4.18
C PRO A 35 -35.64 25.66 4.79
N GLY A 36 -36.02 26.23 5.94
CA GLY A 36 -35.21 27.23 6.62
C GLY A 36 -33.83 26.69 7.03
N TRP A 37 -32.90 27.60 7.33
CA TRP A 37 -31.55 27.23 7.80
C TRP A 37 -31.57 26.24 8.98
N ILE A 38 -32.51 26.43 9.92
CA ILE A 38 -32.66 25.59 11.11
C ILE A 38 -33.12 24.19 10.71
N ASP A 39 -34.06 24.07 9.79
CA ASP A 39 -34.60 22.79 9.35
C ASP A 39 -33.57 22.02 8.52
N SER A 40 -32.85 22.73 7.64
CA SER A 40 -31.72 22.16 6.88
C SER A 40 -30.61 21.66 7.81
N THR A 41 -30.30 22.40 8.88
CA THR A 41 -29.29 22.01 9.88
C THR A 41 -29.75 20.83 10.74
N LYS A 42 -31.03 20.80 11.14
CA LYS A 42 -31.61 19.66 11.85
C LYS A 42 -31.59 18.41 10.99
N PHE A 43 -31.95 18.55 9.70
CA PHE A 43 -31.93 17.45 8.75
C PHE A 43 -30.54 16.83 8.68
N ILE A 44 -29.51 17.60 8.34
CA ILE A 44 -28.16 17.04 8.15
C ILE A 44 -27.60 16.43 9.45
N LEU A 45 -27.85 17.04 10.61
CA LEU A 45 -27.30 16.55 11.89
C LEU A 45 -28.12 15.42 12.52
N LEU A 46 -29.38 15.20 12.15
CA LEU A 46 -30.25 14.20 12.80
C LEU A 46 -30.84 13.15 11.85
N SER A 47 -30.65 13.26 10.53
CA SER A 47 -31.20 12.31 9.55
C SER A 47 -30.62 10.90 9.66
N SER A 48 -29.43 10.77 10.23
CA SER A 48 -28.65 9.54 10.20
C SER A 48 -28.25 9.05 11.59
N TRP A 49 -28.42 7.74 11.82
CA TRP A 49 -27.90 7.07 13.02
C TRP A 49 -26.36 7.11 13.12
N PHE A 50 -25.64 7.24 11.99
CA PHE A 50 -24.19 7.43 11.99
C PHE A 50 -23.78 8.69 12.76
N ASN A 51 -24.66 9.69 12.89
CA ASN A 51 -24.33 10.97 13.52
C ASN A 51 -24.03 10.83 15.03
N ILE A 52 -24.40 9.70 15.64
CA ILE A 52 -23.95 9.33 17.00
C ILE A 52 -22.42 9.28 17.07
N LEU A 53 -21.74 8.87 15.99
CA LEU A 53 -20.29 8.79 15.90
C LEU A 53 -19.62 10.17 15.76
N LEU A 54 -20.36 11.27 15.58
CA LEU A 54 -19.78 12.62 15.54
C LEU A 54 -19.08 13.00 16.85
N VAL A 55 -19.40 12.32 17.97
CA VAL A 55 -18.68 12.46 19.24
C VAL A 55 -17.19 12.13 19.11
N PHE A 56 -16.80 11.30 18.15
CA PHE A 56 -15.40 10.96 17.90
C PHE A 56 -14.61 12.11 17.28
N ILE A 57 -15.26 13.12 16.70
CA ILE A 57 -14.58 14.32 16.18
C ILE A 57 -13.87 15.06 17.32
N PRO A 58 -14.56 15.59 18.36
CA PRO A 58 -13.89 16.26 19.46
C PRO A 58 -12.96 15.32 20.25
N LEU A 59 -13.23 14.02 20.30
CA LEU A 59 -12.32 13.05 20.92
C LEU A 59 -11.01 12.88 20.14
N ALA A 60 -11.05 12.85 18.80
CA ALA A 60 -9.86 12.80 17.97
C ALA A 60 -8.99 14.06 18.16
N PHE A 61 -9.62 15.24 18.16
CA PHE A 61 -8.93 16.50 18.43
C PHE A 61 -8.35 16.57 19.85
N ALA A 62 -9.10 16.10 20.85
CA ALA A 62 -8.61 16.04 22.23
C ALA A 62 -7.43 15.06 22.35
N ALA A 63 -7.52 13.89 21.72
CA ALA A 63 -6.45 12.91 21.71
C ALA A 63 -5.18 13.46 21.05
N ASP A 64 -5.31 14.22 19.96
CA ASP A 64 -4.18 14.90 19.31
C ASP A 64 -3.57 15.98 20.20
N LYS A 65 -4.39 16.92 20.69
CA LYS A 65 -3.90 18.06 21.49
C LYS A 65 -3.35 17.68 22.86
N LEU A 66 -3.89 16.64 23.47
CA LEU A 66 -3.43 16.13 24.77
C LEU A 66 -2.31 15.11 24.63
N GLY A 67 -1.85 14.80 23.41
CA GLY A 67 -0.75 13.87 23.16
C GLY A 67 -1.07 12.44 23.60
N TRP A 68 -2.30 11.97 23.39
CA TRP A 68 -2.71 10.61 23.70
C TRP A 68 -2.01 9.58 22.80
N ASP A 69 -2.10 8.31 23.21
CA ASP A 69 -1.53 7.18 22.48
C ASP A 69 -1.87 7.21 20.98
N ALA A 70 -0.89 6.85 20.14
CA ALA A 70 -1.05 6.83 18.69
C ALA A 70 -2.22 5.97 18.22
N GLY A 71 -2.44 4.81 18.87
CA GLY A 71 -3.56 3.94 18.55
C GLY A 71 -4.92 4.58 18.86
N LEU A 72 -5.01 5.40 19.91
CA LEU A 72 -6.24 6.13 20.24
C LEU A 72 -6.48 7.30 19.28
N ARG A 73 -5.43 8.07 18.95
CA ARG A 73 -5.51 9.12 17.92
C ARG A 73 -6.01 8.53 16.61
N PHE A 74 -5.37 7.45 16.15
CA PHE A 74 -5.77 6.72 14.95
C PHE A 74 -7.21 6.23 15.03
N ALA A 75 -7.59 5.51 16.10
CA ALA A 75 -8.93 4.94 16.23
C ALA A 75 -10.03 6.01 16.28
N PHE A 76 -9.83 7.11 17.02
CA PHE A 76 -10.84 8.16 17.10
C PHE A 76 -10.97 8.94 15.81
N SER A 77 -9.87 9.29 15.14
CA SER A 77 -9.96 9.94 13.82
C SER A 77 -10.56 9.01 12.77
N PHE A 78 -10.23 7.70 12.83
CA PHE A 78 -10.79 6.67 11.95
C PHE A 78 -12.31 6.58 12.10
N ILE A 79 -12.83 6.50 13.33
CA ILE A 79 -14.27 6.47 13.58
C ILE A 79 -14.94 7.80 13.24
N ALA A 80 -14.26 8.93 13.46
CA ALA A 80 -14.79 10.27 13.17
C ALA A 80 -15.03 10.51 11.66
N ILE A 81 -14.23 9.90 10.78
CA ILE A 81 -14.39 10.06 9.33
C ILE A 81 -15.65 9.35 8.81
N ILE A 82 -16.09 8.25 9.42
CA ILE A 82 -17.29 7.49 8.99
C ILE A 82 -18.54 8.38 8.88
N PRO A 83 -19.00 9.09 9.94
CA PRO A 83 -20.17 9.96 9.83
C PRO A 83 -19.89 11.17 8.94
N LEU A 84 -18.66 11.70 8.92
CA LEU A 84 -18.31 12.83 8.07
C LEU A 84 -18.43 12.48 6.58
N ALA A 85 -17.99 11.28 6.17
CA ALA A 85 -18.15 10.77 4.82
C ALA A 85 -19.63 10.76 4.41
N LYS A 86 -20.49 10.24 5.29
CA LYS A 86 -21.93 10.23 5.06
C LYS A 86 -22.52 11.62 4.91
N LEU A 87 -22.20 12.54 5.83
CA LEU A 87 -22.71 13.91 5.79
C LEU A 87 -22.24 14.67 4.53
N LEU A 88 -21.02 14.37 4.06
CA LEU A 88 -20.48 14.95 2.85
C LEU A 88 -21.22 14.45 1.61
N GLY A 89 -21.50 13.15 1.53
CA GLY A 89 -22.34 12.55 0.48
C GLY A 89 -23.75 13.17 0.47
N GLU A 90 -24.40 13.24 1.62
CA GLU A 90 -25.73 13.84 1.76
C GLU A 90 -25.74 15.31 1.32
N ALA A 91 -24.78 16.13 1.79
CA ALA A 91 -24.69 17.52 1.38
C ALA A 91 -24.45 17.68 -0.13
N THR A 92 -23.68 16.76 -0.73
CA THR A 92 -23.43 16.72 -2.18
C THR A 92 -24.70 16.37 -2.94
N GLU A 93 -25.45 15.38 -2.48
CA GLU A 93 -26.71 14.93 -3.07
C GLU A 93 -27.77 16.04 -3.04
N GLN A 94 -28.00 16.65 -1.87
CA GLN A 94 -28.93 17.77 -1.70
C GLN A 94 -28.59 18.97 -2.59
N LEU A 95 -27.30 19.24 -2.77
CA LEU A 95 -26.82 20.28 -3.67
C LEU A 95 -27.00 19.88 -5.16
N SER A 96 -26.78 18.62 -5.49
CA SER A 96 -26.86 18.09 -6.86
C SER A 96 -28.29 18.10 -7.42
N MET A 97 -29.29 17.79 -6.57
CA MET A 97 -30.71 17.76 -6.94
C MET A 97 -31.21 19.10 -7.50
N ARG A 98 -30.66 20.23 -7.01
CA ARG A 98 -31.09 21.58 -7.41
C ARG A 98 -30.26 22.21 -8.53
N LEU A 99 -29.06 21.69 -8.82
CA LEU A 99 -28.14 22.28 -9.81
C LEU A 99 -28.33 21.74 -11.24
N GLY A 100 -29.31 20.86 -11.43
CA GLY A 100 -29.59 20.22 -12.71
C GLY A 100 -28.57 19.14 -13.05
N GLN A 101 -28.93 18.27 -14.00
CA GLN A 101 -28.26 16.99 -14.19
C GLN A 101 -26.76 17.07 -14.50
N THR A 102 -26.31 18.03 -15.32
CA THR A 102 -24.89 18.13 -15.70
C THR A 102 -24.01 18.64 -14.54
N LEU A 103 -24.44 19.69 -13.82
CA LEU A 103 -23.68 20.22 -12.69
C LEU A 103 -23.78 19.30 -11.47
N GLY A 104 -24.94 18.71 -11.24
CA GLY A 104 -25.14 17.69 -10.21
C GLY A 104 -24.25 16.47 -10.44
N GLY A 105 -24.15 15.97 -11.68
CA GLY A 105 -23.24 14.88 -12.04
C GLY A 105 -21.76 15.22 -11.80
N LEU A 106 -21.33 16.44 -12.13
CA LEU A 106 -19.95 16.89 -11.89
C LEU A 106 -19.64 17.04 -10.40
N LEU A 107 -20.59 17.56 -9.62
CA LEU A 107 -20.47 17.66 -8.17
C LEU A 107 -20.38 16.28 -7.52
N ASN A 108 -21.24 15.35 -7.93
CA ASN A 108 -21.22 13.99 -7.42
C ASN A 108 -19.91 13.27 -7.76
N ALA A 109 -19.41 13.41 -9.00
CA ALA A 109 -18.10 12.91 -9.40
C ALA A 109 -16.95 13.43 -8.52
N SER A 110 -17.02 14.68 -8.08
CA SER A 110 -15.96 15.33 -7.31
C SER A 110 -16.08 15.08 -5.81
N PHE A 111 -17.22 15.47 -5.21
CA PHE A 111 -17.44 15.40 -3.77
C PHE A 111 -17.94 14.04 -3.28
N GLY A 112 -18.43 13.17 -4.18
CA GLY A 112 -18.73 11.78 -3.84
C GLY A 112 -17.49 10.99 -3.40
N ASN A 113 -16.31 11.33 -3.94
CA ASN A 113 -15.03 10.72 -3.55
C ASN A 113 -14.15 11.69 -2.72
N ALA A 114 -14.77 12.69 -2.07
CA ALA A 114 -13.98 13.72 -1.42
C ALA A 114 -13.22 13.20 -0.19
N VAL A 115 -13.68 12.15 0.49
CA VAL A 115 -12.95 11.59 1.64
C VAL A 115 -11.63 10.96 1.20
N GLU A 116 -11.66 10.20 0.11
CA GLU A 116 -10.48 9.57 -0.52
C GLU A 116 -9.50 10.66 -0.97
N ILE A 117 -10.02 11.69 -1.64
CA ILE A 117 -9.21 12.84 -2.08
C ILE A 117 -8.59 13.56 -0.87
N ILE A 118 -9.37 13.83 0.18
CA ILE A 118 -8.90 14.53 1.39
C ILE A 118 -7.84 13.70 2.11
N VAL A 119 -8.07 12.41 2.34
CA VAL A 119 -7.10 11.51 2.99
C VAL A 119 -5.85 11.36 2.13
N GLY A 120 -6.01 11.22 0.81
CA GLY A 120 -4.90 11.16 -0.14
C GLY A 120 -4.06 12.43 -0.15
N ILE A 121 -4.70 13.61 -0.15
CA ILE A 121 -4.02 14.90 -0.05
C ILE A 121 -3.36 15.06 1.33
N ALA A 122 -4.04 14.73 2.43
CA ALA A 122 -3.46 14.80 3.77
C ALA A 122 -2.18 13.94 3.87
N ALA A 123 -2.21 12.72 3.32
CA ALA A 123 -1.04 11.87 3.20
C ALA A 123 0.05 12.49 2.30
N LEU A 124 -0.31 13.11 1.18
CA LEU A 124 0.66 13.83 0.34
C LEU A 124 1.19 15.13 0.97
N LEU A 125 0.53 15.70 1.97
CA LEU A 125 0.96 16.95 2.61
C LEU A 125 1.72 16.75 3.93
N GLN A 126 1.78 15.52 4.42
CA GLN A 126 2.66 15.21 5.55
C GLN A 126 4.14 15.45 5.21
N GLY A 127 4.90 15.84 6.23
CA GLY A 127 6.29 16.31 6.09
C GLY A 127 6.48 17.82 5.96
N GLY A 128 5.40 18.62 5.86
CA GLY A 128 5.45 20.08 5.84
C GLY A 128 5.66 20.70 4.46
N TRP A 129 5.29 21.98 4.30
CA TRP A 129 5.36 22.74 3.04
C TRP A 129 6.70 23.49 2.84
N GLU A 130 7.63 23.42 3.79
CA GLU A 130 8.87 24.19 3.76
C GLU A 130 9.97 23.46 2.97
N GLN A 131 10.20 23.94 1.74
CA GLN A 131 11.34 23.69 0.83
C GLN A 131 11.26 22.45 -0.12
N PRO A 132 10.80 22.64 -1.37
CA PRO A 132 10.60 21.55 -2.33
C PRO A 132 11.86 21.02 -3.07
N VAL A 133 13.09 21.39 -2.68
CA VAL A 133 14.27 21.12 -3.53
C VAL A 133 15.23 20.04 -2.99
N LEU A 134 15.19 19.68 -1.69
CA LEU A 134 16.17 18.75 -1.11
C LEU A 134 15.58 17.53 -0.37
N GLN A 135 14.25 17.40 -0.27
CA GLN A 135 13.58 16.43 0.61
C GLN A 135 12.93 15.23 -0.13
N ALA A 136 13.33 14.94 -1.38
CA ALA A 136 12.81 13.81 -2.15
C ALA A 136 13.40 12.43 -1.73
N LEU A 137 14.11 12.37 -0.61
CA LEU A 137 14.95 11.24 -0.20
C LEU A 137 14.75 10.78 1.26
N ASP A 138 13.77 11.33 1.98
CA ASP A 138 13.44 10.84 3.32
C ASP A 138 12.55 9.58 3.25
N LEU A 139 12.91 8.59 4.08
CA LEU A 139 12.18 7.32 4.24
C LEU A 139 10.70 7.54 4.60
N TYR A 140 10.41 8.64 5.31
CA TYR A 140 9.07 9.06 5.71
C TYR A 140 8.18 9.40 4.50
N THR A 141 8.68 10.24 3.58
CA THR A 141 7.96 10.64 2.36
C THR A 141 7.63 9.46 1.44
N ILE A 142 8.49 8.43 1.40
CA ILE A 142 8.24 7.21 0.60
C ILE A 142 7.09 6.39 1.19
N GLY A 143 6.98 6.35 2.53
CA GLY A 143 5.89 5.67 3.23
C GLY A 143 4.53 6.28 2.93
N GLU A 144 4.43 7.61 2.98
CA GLU A 144 3.21 8.37 2.65
C GLU A 144 2.72 8.14 1.23
N LEU A 145 3.64 8.23 0.25
CA LEU A 145 3.32 7.96 -1.15
C LEU A 145 2.76 6.55 -1.32
N ARG A 146 3.30 5.58 -0.56
CA ARG A 146 2.80 4.21 -0.60
C ARG A 146 1.44 4.05 0.06
N ILE A 147 1.18 4.79 1.14
CA ILE A 147 -0.15 4.82 1.78
C ILE A 147 -1.18 5.35 0.77
N VAL A 148 -0.89 6.44 0.04
CA VAL A 148 -1.78 6.98 -1.00
C VAL A 148 -2.05 5.97 -2.10
N GLN A 149 -1.00 5.30 -2.62
CA GLN A 149 -1.17 4.27 -3.65
C GLN A 149 -2.05 3.12 -3.14
N THR A 150 -1.71 2.58 -1.98
CA THR A 150 -2.41 1.41 -1.41
C THR A 150 -3.84 1.74 -1.02
N SER A 151 -4.12 2.95 -0.50
CA SER A 151 -5.49 3.37 -0.15
C SER A 151 -6.39 3.53 -1.36
N MET A 152 -5.86 4.05 -2.47
CA MET A 152 -6.65 4.20 -3.70
C MET A 152 -6.99 2.85 -4.32
N LEU A 153 -6.00 1.95 -4.42
CA LEU A 153 -6.23 0.60 -4.92
C LEU A 153 -7.17 -0.19 -3.99
N GLY A 154 -6.99 -0.01 -2.68
CA GLY A 154 -7.85 -0.59 -1.66
C GLY A 154 -9.30 -0.13 -1.75
N SER A 155 -9.55 1.14 -2.08
CA SER A 155 -10.91 1.67 -2.27
C SER A 155 -11.59 1.05 -3.50
N VAL A 156 -10.85 0.86 -4.60
CA VAL A 156 -11.34 0.10 -5.76
C VAL A 156 -11.65 -1.35 -5.38
N LEU A 157 -10.75 -2.04 -4.69
CA LEU A 157 -10.96 -3.43 -4.24
C LEU A 157 -12.14 -3.56 -3.26
N SER A 158 -12.28 -2.61 -2.33
CA SER A 158 -13.38 -2.59 -1.36
C SER A 158 -14.71 -2.47 -2.09
N ASN A 159 -14.85 -1.52 -3.01
CA ASN A 159 -16.10 -1.33 -3.74
C ASN A 159 -16.44 -2.51 -4.65
N LEU A 160 -15.45 -3.03 -5.38
CA LEU A 160 -15.65 -4.14 -6.31
C LEU A 160 -15.94 -5.47 -5.61
N LEU A 161 -15.25 -5.79 -4.51
CA LEU A 161 -15.35 -7.09 -3.87
C LEU A 161 -16.17 -7.05 -2.59
N LEU A 162 -15.83 -6.15 -1.65
CA LEU A 162 -16.46 -6.12 -0.34
C LEU A 162 -17.88 -5.56 -0.43
N VAL A 163 -18.07 -4.37 -1.01
CA VAL A 163 -19.39 -3.73 -1.10
C VAL A 163 -20.32 -4.52 -1.99
N LEU A 164 -19.91 -4.76 -3.23
CA LEU A 164 -20.72 -5.54 -4.16
C LEU A 164 -21.00 -6.96 -3.61
N GLY A 165 -20.01 -7.59 -2.99
CA GLY A 165 -20.14 -8.91 -2.37
C GLY A 165 -21.15 -8.93 -1.22
N MET A 166 -21.04 -7.97 -0.28
CA MET A 166 -21.99 -7.84 0.83
C MET A 166 -23.40 -7.54 0.31
N SER A 167 -23.52 -6.72 -0.73
CA SER A 167 -24.80 -6.38 -1.34
C SER A 167 -25.45 -7.57 -2.03
N PHE A 168 -24.71 -8.33 -2.84
CA PHE A 168 -25.21 -9.56 -3.48
C PHE A 168 -25.55 -10.63 -2.45
N LEU A 169 -24.75 -10.75 -1.39
CA LEU A 169 -25.00 -11.68 -0.30
C LEU A 169 -26.29 -11.31 0.44
N ALA A 170 -26.42 -10.06 0.91
CA ALA A 170 -27.59 -9.61 1.66
C ALA A 170 -28.87 -9.59 0.80
N GLY A 171 -28.76 -9.13 -0.44
CA GLY A 171 -29.85 -9.16 -1.41
C GLY A 171 -30.27 -10.60 -1.75
N GLY A 172 -29.32 -11.50 -1.96
CA GLY A 172 -29.57 -12.93 -2.21
C GLY A 172 -30.09 -13.73 -1.00
N LEU A 173 -29.99 -13.18 0.22
CA LEU A 173 -30.67 -13.71 1.40
C LEU A 173 -32.15 -13.28 1.45
N CYS A 174 -32.49 -12.15 0.83
CA CYS A 174 -33.86 -11.66 0.72
C CYS A 174 -34.58 -12.22 -0.53
N PHE A 175 -33.85 -12.42 -1.62
CA PHE A 175 -34.38 -12.84 -2.93
C PHE A 175 -33.61 -14.05 -3.46
N HIS A 176 -34.31 -14.98 -4.12
CA HIS A 176 -33.66 -16.15 -4.72
C HIS A 176 -32.69 -15.78 -5.86
N GLU A 177 -33.11 -14.85 -6.73
CA GLU A 177 -32.29 -14.22 -7.78
C GLU A 177 -32.73 -12.76 -7.91
N GLN A 178 -31.79 -11.86 -8.21
CA GLN A 178 -32.09 -10.46 -8.55
C GLN A 178 -31.60 -10.17 -9.96
N ASN A 179 -32.47 -9.61 -10.80
CA ASN A 179 -32.14 -9.22 -12.17
C ASN A 179 -31.85 -7.71 -12.23
N PHE A 180 -30.99 -7.30 -13.15
CA PHE A 180 -30.66 -5.90 -13.39
C PHE A 180 -30.31 -5.65 -14.86
N GLN A 181 -30.41 -4.39 -15.29
CA GLN A 181 -30.10 -4.00 -16.65
C GLN A 181 -28.60 -4.10 -16.95
N VAL A 182 -28.29 -4.99 -17.90
CA VAL A 182 -26.92 -5.35 -18.27
C VAL A 182 -26.18 -4.21 -18.99
N THR A 183 -26.87 -3.41 -19.80
CA THR A 183 -26.23 -2.44 -20.73
C THR A 183 -25.44 -1.34 -20.01
N ALA A 184 -26.02 -0.71 -19.00
CA ALA A 184 -25.36 0.34 -18.23
C ALA A 184 -24.20 -0.23 -17.40
N ALA A 185 -24.44 -1.37 -16.76
CA ALA A 185 -23.45 -2.09 -15.97
C ALA A 185 -22.24 -2.54 -16.81
N GLN A 186 -22.46 -3.10 -18.01
CA GLN A 186 -21.40 -3.53 -18.92
C GLN A 186 -20.57 -2.37 -19.47
N THR A 187 -21.20 -1.23 -19.75
CA THR A 187 -20.49 -0.03 -20.23
C THR A 187 -19.54 0.49 -19.15
N GLY A 188 -20.01 0.54 -17.90
CA GLY A 188 -19.16 0.88 -16.74
C GLY A 188 -18.03 -0.13 -16.52
N ALA A 189 -18.34 -1.43 -16.55
CA ALA A 189 -17.38 -2.53 -16.45
C ALA A 189 -16.26 -2.48 -17.53
N SER A 190 -16.62 -2.12 -18.76
CA SER A 190 -15.64 -1.97 -19.86
C SER A 190 -14.68 -0.82 -19.61
N LEU A 191 -15.19 0.31 -19.11
CA LEU A 191 -14.36 1.46 -18.74
C LEU A 191 -13.47 1.15 -17.53
N MET A 192 -13.99 0.44 -16.53
CA MET A 192 -13.23 -0.06 -15.40
C MET A 192 -12.04 -0.91 -15.86
N THR A 193 -12.28 -1.83 -16.80
CA THR A 193 -11.26 -2.70 -17.36
C THR A 193 -10.17 -1.89 -18.04
N LEU A 194 -10.55 -0.89 -18.84
CA LEU A 194 -9.59 0.01 -19.48
C LEU A 194 -8.76 0.76 -18.43
N ALA A 195 -9.41 1.35 -17.42
CA ALA A 195 -8.71 2.08 -16.36
C ALA A 195 -7.72 1.15 -15.63
N CYS A 196 -8.13 -0.05 -15.25
CA CYS A 196 -7.27 -1.01 -14.56
C CYS A 196 -6.10 -1.48 -15.45
N ILE A 197 -6.33 -1.76 -16.74
CA ILE A 197 -5.24 -2.09 -17.68
C ILE A 197 -4.24 -0.93 -17.76
N THR A 198 -4.72 0.32 -17.85
CA THR A 198 -3.82 1.47 -17.90
C THR A 198 -3.02 1.68 -16.61
N LEU A 199 -3.56 1.27 -15.45
CA LEU A 199 -2.85 1.25 -14.17
C LEU A 199 -1.82 0.10 -14.07
N VAL A 200 -2.02 -1.00 -14.81
CA VAL A 200 -1.08 -2.14 -14.88
C VAL A 200 0.15 -1.82 -15.75
N ILE A 201 0.01 -1.00 -16.80
CA ILE A 201 1.10 -0.70 -17.75
C ILE A 201 2.37 -0.14 -17.07
N PRO A 202 2.31 0.84 -16.16
CA PRO A 202 3.48 1.31 -15.41
C PRO A 202 4.17 0.21 -14.59
N ALA A 203 3.38 -0.69 -13.98
CA ALA A 203 3.91 -1.85 -13.25
C ALA A 203 4.61 -2.83 -14.18
N ALA A 204 4.00 -3.17 -15.31
CA ALA A 204 4.59 -4.02 -16.34
C ALA A 204 5.88 -3.41 -16.93
N TYR A 205 5.90 -2.08 -17.14
CA TYR A 205 7.09 -1.37 -17.61
C TYR A 205 8.24 -1.44 -16.60
N HIS A 206 7.95 -1.21 -15.32
CA HIS A 206 8.95 -1.30 -14.25
C HIS A 206 9.50 -2.73 -14.11
N SER A 207 8.62 -3.73 -14.17
CA SER A 207 9.01 -5.15 -14.15
C SER A 207 9.92 -5.52 -15.33
N ASN A 208 9.59 -5.08 -16.56
CA ASN A 208 10.39 -5.36 -17.75
C ASN A 208 11.75 -4.64 -17.76
N GLN A 209 11.85 -3.44 -17.19
CA GLN A 209 13.13 -2.73 -17.05
C GLN A 209 14.11 -3.42 -16.10
N GLN A 210 13.64 -4.31 -15.24
CA GLN A 210 14.52 -5.15 -14.44
C GLN A 210 15.16 -6.28 -15.26
N HIS A 211 14.67 -6.58 -16.48
CA HIS A 211 15.07 -7.73 -17.33
C HIS A 211 15.24 -7.35 -18.84
N PRO A 212 16.35 -6.70 -19.28
CA PRO A 212 16.49 -6.01 -20.57
C PRO A 212 16.60 -6.86 -21.85
N SER A 213 16.41 -8.18 -21.83
CA SER A 213 16.69 -9.01 -23.00
C SER A 213 15.45 -9.72 -23.56
N LYS A 214 14.61 -8.98 -24.32
CA LYS A 214 14.04 -9.38 -25.63
C LYS A 214 12.99 -8.37 -26.15
N PRO A 215 12.81 -8.23 -27.48
CA PRO A 215 11.87 -7.28 -28.07
C PRO A 215 10.40 -7.69 -27.86
N LEU A 216 9.51 -6.70 -27.92
CA LEU A 216 8.09 -6.78 -27.59
C LEU A 216 7.32 -7.73 -28.55
N SER A 217 6.95 -8.92 -28.07
CA SER A 217 5.95 -9.81 -28.68
C SER A 217 4.88 -10.15 -27.64
N ILE A 218 3.65 -10.41 -28.07
CA ILE A 218 2.51 -10.73 -27.19
C ILE A 218 2.81 -12.00 -26.36
N ASP A 219 3.63 -12.91 -26.89
CA ASP A 219 4.09 -14.12 -26.20
C ASP A 219 5.04 -13.83 -25.01
N ASN A 220 5.76 -12.70 -25.04
CA ASN A 220 6.66 -12.30 -23.95
C ASN A 220 5.91 -11.66 -22.77
N ALA A 221 4.72 -11.08 -23.00
CA ALA A 221 3.88 -10.55 -21.92
C ALA A 221 3.32 -11.66 -21.01
N PHE A 222 3.03 -12.84 -21.59
CA PHE A 222 2.58 -14.01 -20.84
C PHE A 222 3.72 -14.72 -20.11
N ASN A 223 4.94 -14.71 -20.66
CA ASN A 223 6.12 -15.29 -20.01
C ASN A 223 6.74 -14.39 -18.93
N ALA A 224 6.55 -13.06 -19.00
CA ALA A 224 6.91 -12.11 -17.94
C ALA A 224 6.14 -12.33 -16.63
N LEU A 225 5.00 -13.05 -16.68
CA LEU A 225 4.27 -13.51 -15.51
C LEU A 225 4.99 -14.65 -14.74
N MET A 226 6.06 -15.25 -15.30
CA MET A 226 6.74 -16.42 -14.72
C MET A 226 8.26 -16.50 -15.00
N GLY A 227 9.04 -15.43 -14.83
CA GLY A 227 10.50 -15.57 -14.91
C GLY A 227 11.34 -14.33 -14.62
N THR A 228 12.34 -14.52 -13.74
CA THR A 228 13.36 -13.58 -13.29
C THR A 228 14.56 -13.53 -14.26
N ASP A 229 15.13 -12.35 -14.58
CA ASP A 229 16.57 -12.01 -14.43
C ASP A 229 17.05 -10.69 -15.12
N ALA A 230 17.55 -9.75 -14.26
CA ALA A 230 18.55 -8.63 -14.34
C ALA A 230 18.81 -7.79 -15.63
N PRO A 231 19.62 -6.67 -15.64
CA PRO A 231 19.73 -5.45 -14.78
C PRO A 231 20.03 -4.11 -15.55
N ASN A 232 20.05 -2.94 -14.86
CA ASN A 232 20.58 -1.57 -15.23
C ASN A 232 19.58 -0.40 -15.46
N GLY A 233 18.68 -0.09 -14.53
CA GLY A 233 17.61 0.92 -14.74
C GLY A 233 17.60 2.22 -13.91
N ASN A 234 18.29 2.33 -12.78
CA ASN A 234 17.68 3.04 -11.64
C ASN A 234 17.26 4.54 -11.80
N GLU A 235 17.98 5.40 -12.52
CA GLU A 235 17.53 6.81 -12.68
C GLU A 235 16.71 7.06 -13.95
N LEU A 236 17.10 6.43 -15.07
CA LEU A 236 16.35 6.52 -16.33
C LEU A 236 15.00 5.81 -16.22
N SER A 237 14.94 4.65 -15.53
CA SER A 237 13.69 3.92 -15.29
C SER A 237 12.77 4.67 -14.32
N ARG A 238 13.30 5.38 -13.31
CA ARG A 238 12.47 6.22 -12.42
C ARG A 238 11.88 7.42 -13.17
N ARG A 239 12.68 8.12 -13.97
CA ARG A 239 12.18 9.22 -14.82
C ARG A 239 11.19 8.71 -15.87
N GLY A 240 11.46 7.55 -16.48
CA GLY A 240 10.55 6.88 -17.41
C GLY A 240 9.23 6.48 -16.75
N LEU A 241 9.28 5.91 -15.56
CA LEU A 241 8.10 5.52 -14.78
C LEU A 241 7.24 6.72 -14.39
N LEU A 242 7.86 7.84 -13.99
CA LEU A 242 7.16 9.09 -13.71
C LEU A 242 6.53 9.69 -14.97
N LEU A 243 7.24 9.67 -16.09
CA LEU A 243 6.73 10.15 -17.37
C LEU A 243 5.50 9.34 -17.80
N ILE A 244 5.60 8.01 -17.73
CA ILE A 244 4.49 7.10 -18.05
C ILE A 244 3.34 7.34 -17.08
N SER A 245 3.60 7.41 -15.77
CA SER A 245 2.54 7.64 -14.76
C SER A 245 1.79 8.95 -15.00
N ARG A 246 2.52 10.05 -15.24
CA ARG A 246 1.93 11.37 -15.52
C ARG A 246 1.19 11.40 -16.85
N GLY A 247 1.75 10.79 -17.90
CA GLY A 247 1.11 10.66 -19.20
C GLY A 247 -0.18 9.86 -19.13
N THR A 248 -0.15 8.70 -18.47
CA THR A 248 -1.32 7.85 -18.21
C THR A 248 -2.37 8.59 -17.39
N ALA A 249 -1.98 9.34 -16.35
CA ALA A 249 -2.91 10.15 -15.56
C ALA A 249 -3.67 11.18 -16.43
N ILE A 250 -2.96 11.90 -17.30
CA ILE A 250 -3.60 12.86 -18.22
C ILE A 250 -4.58 12.16 -19.17
N ILE A 251 -4.17 11.03 -19.74
CA ILE A 251 -5.03 10.24 -20.64
C ILE A 251 -6.29 9.75 -19.91
N LEU A 252 -6.13 9.22 -18.70
CA LEU A 252 -7.26 8.75 -17.88
C LEU A 252 -8.24 9.87 -17.56
N LEU A 253 -7.78 11.07 -17.22
CA LEU A 253 -8.66 12.22 -17.01
C LEU A 253 -9.40 12.63 -18.28
N ILE A 254 -8.76 12.59 -19.44
CA ILE A 254 -9.44 12.86 -20.73
C ILE A 254 -10.50 11.81 -21.01
N VAL A 255 -10.20 10.54 -20.78
CA VAL A 255 -11.14 9.43 -20.93
C VAL A 255 -12.30 9.59 -19.95
N TYR A 256 -12.03 9.98 -18.71
CA TYR A 256 -13.06 10.22 -17.70
C TYR A 256 -13.96 11.41 -18.03
N ILE A 257 -13.41 12.53 -18.51
CA ILE A 257 -14.21 13.67 -19.00
C ILE A 257 -15.09 13.23 -20.18
N SER A 258 -14.55 12.43 -21.09
CA SER A 258 -15.31 11.87 -22.21
C SER A 258 -16.42 10.95 -21.73
N TYR A 259 -16.16 10.16 -20.68
CA TYR A 259 -17.16 9.33 -20.01
C TYR A 259 -18.24 10.16 -19.31
N LEU A 260 -17.91 11.27 -18.64
CA LEU A 260 -18.91 12.17 -18.08
C LEU A 260 -19.79 12.80 -19.16
N ILE A 261 -19.22 13.18 -20.31
CA ILE A 261 -20.00 13.65 -21.45
C ILE A 261 -20.91 12.53 -21.99
N PHE A 262 -20.40 11.30 -22.03
CA PHE A 262 -21.17 10.12 -22.43
C PHE A 262 -22.37 9.90 -21.49
N GLN A 263 -22.10 9.85 -20.19
CA GLN A 263 -23.09 9.58 -19.14
C GLN A 263 -24.11 10.71 -18.97
N LEU A 264 -23.68 11.97 -18.98
CA LEU A 264 -24.54 13.11 -18.64
C LEU A 264 -25.20 13.77 -19.85
N LYS A 265 -24.73 13.50 -21.08
CA LYS A 265 -25.20 14.21 -22.27
C LYS A 265 -25.58 13.31 -23.43
N THR A 266 -24.67 12.46 -23.93
CA THR A 266 -24.94 11.74 -25.19
C THR A 266 -25.75 10.46 -25.00
N HIS A 267 -25.60 9.79 -23.87
CA HIS A 267 -26.27 8.52 -23.54
C HIS A 267 -26.94 8.59 -22.16
N ASN A 268 -27.40 9.78 -21.80
CA ASN A 268 -28.12 10.05 -20.57
C ASN A 268 -29.26 9.07 -20.33
N ASP A 269 -30.03 8.73 -21.37
CA ASP A 269 -31.17 7.81 -21.29
C ASP A 269 -30.78 6.41 -20.75
N LEU A 270 -29.53 5.95 -20.95
CA LEU A 270 -29.04 4.67 -20.42
C LEU A 270 -28.76 4.71 -18.90
N PHE A 271 -28.57 5.92 -18.35
CA PHE A 271 -28.25 6.15 -16.94
C PHE A 271 -29.38 6.83 -16.18
N ALA A 272 -30.33 7.47 -16.87
CA ALA A 272 -31.50 8.13 -16.29
C ALA A 272 -32.49 7.12 -15.67
N SER A 273 -32.63 5.93 -16.27
CA SER A 273 -33.51 4.86 -15.76
C SER A 273 -33.07 4.28 -14.42
N LEU A 274 -31.81 4.49 -14.01
CA LEU A 274 -31.29 4.08 -12.70
C LEU A 274 -31.85 4.95 -11.56
N GLY A 275 -32.43 6.12 -11.86
CA GLY A 275 -32.84 7.13 -10.89
C GLY A 275 -34.34 7.48 -10.90
N GLU A 276 -35.20 6.73 -11.58
CA GLU A 276 -36.67 6.94 -11.54
C GLU A 276 -37.30 6.40 -10.24
N GLU A 277 -36.80 6.84 -9.10
CA GLU A 277 -37.56 6.78 -7.84
C GLU A 277 -38.19 8.14 -7.56
N GLU A 278 -39.32 8.12 -6.85
CA GLU A 278 -40.14 9.28 -6.46
C GLU A 278 -39.27 10.53 -6.28
N GLU A 279 -39.54 11.61 -7.02
CA GLU A 279 -38.81 12.89 -6.92
C GLU A 279 -38.67 13.28 -5.44
N GLU A 280 -37.55 12.92 -4.80
CA GLU A 280 -37.30 13.28 -3.42
C GLU A 280 -37.10 14.80 -3.40
N GLU A 281 -38.04 15.51 -2.78
CA GLU A 281 -37.92 16.95 -2.61
C GLU A 281 -36.68 17.25 -1.76
N ALA A 282 -35.77 18.06 -2.32
CA ALA A 282 -34.55 18.45 -1.63
C ALA A 282 -34.88 19.09 -0.27
N SER A 283 -34.47 18.41 0.80
CA SER A 283 -34.72 18.73 2.20
C SER A 283 -33.83 19.85 2.74
N MET A 284 -32.89 20.35 1.92
CA MET A 284 -32.03 21.49 2.23
C MET A 284 -32.10 22.57 1.14
N SER A 285 -31.96 23.83 1.56
CA SER A 285 -31.70 24.93 0.62
C SER A 285 -30.29 24.84 0.03
N VAL A 286 -30.09 25.36 -1.19
CA VAL A 286 -28.79 25.34 -1.89
C VAL A 286 -27.69 26.01 -1.07
N ILE A 287 -28.01 27.12 -0.40
CA ILE A 287 -27.07 27.86 0.46
C ILE A 287 -26.68 27.02 1.67
N SER A 288 -27.66 26.37 2.33
CA SER A 288 -27.39 25.52 3.49
C SER A 288 -26.57 24.29 3.11
N ALA A 289 -26.92 23.63 2.00
CA ALA A 289 -26.18 22.48 1.48
C ALA A 289 -24.74 22.86 1.13
N GLY A 290 -24.53 23.98 0.43
CA GLY A 290 -23.19 24.48 0.10
C GLY A 290 -22.35 24.85 1.33
N PHE A 291 -22.96 25.49 2.34
CA PHE A 291 -22.27 25.78 3.60
C PHE A 291 -21.85 24.52 4.33
N TRP A 292 -22.77 23.56 4.51
CA TRP A 292 -22.47 22.33 5.22
C TRP A 292 -21.45 21.48 4.47
N LEU A 293 -21.54 21.40 3.15
CA LEU A 293 -20.54 20.72 2.30
C LEU A 293 -19.13 21.27 2.58
N LEU A 294 -18.96 22.58 2.61
CA LEU A 294 -17.68 23.22 2.91
C LEU A 294 -17.25 22.98 4.36
N ALA A 295 -18.15 23.16 5.32
CA ALA A 295 -17.85 22.99 6.74
C ALA A 295 -17.41 21.56 7.06
N ILE A 296 -18.13 20.56 6.54
CA ILE A 296 -17.81 19.13 6.69
C ILE A 296 -16.47 18.83 6.03
N THR A 297 -16.23 19.32 4.81
CA THR A 297 -14.93 19.16 4.11
C THR A 297 -13.76 19.64 4.98
N VAL A 298 -13.88 20.80 5.61
CA VAL A 298 -12.84 21.35 6.49
C VAL A 298 -12.63 20.48 7.73
N VAL A 299 -13.72 20.06 8.39
CA VAL A 299 -13.63 19.18 9.58
C VAL A 299 -13.02 17.82 9.22
N THR A 300 -13.42 17.23 8.09
CA THR A 300 -12.84 15.99 7.57
C THR A 300 -11.36 16.13 7.28
N SER A 301 -10.92 17.27 6.71
CA SER A 301 -9.50 17.54 6.46
C SER A 301 -8.66 17.49 7.74
N PHE A 302 -9.13 18.13 8.82
CA PHE A 302 -8.44 18.05 10.10
C PHE A 302 -8.46 16.65 10.73
N ALA A 303 -9.59 15.93 10.63
CA ALA A 303 -9.66 14.54 11.10
C ALA A 303 -8.73 13.61 10.31
N ALA A 304 -8.64 13.81 8.99
CA ALA A 304 -7.74 13.08 8.11
C ALA A 304 -6.26 13.37 8.42
N ASP A 305 -5.92 14.62 8.74
CA ASP A 305 -4.55 14.99 9.16
C ASP A 305 -4.12 14.22 10.43
N ILE A 306 -4.99 14.17 11.46
CA ILE A 306 -4.75 13.39 12.69
C ILE A 306 -4.65 11.88 12.38
N LEU A 307 -5.52 11.39 11.49
CA LEU A 307 -5.52 9.97 11.09
C LEU A 307 -4.20 9.60 10.43
N VAL A 308 -3.80 10.33 9.39
CA VAL A 308 -2.55 10.05 8.68
C VAL A 308 -1.36 10.22 9.62
N GLY A 309 -1.37 11.22 10.51
CA GLY A 309 -0.28 11.52 11.45
C GLY A 309 -0.04 10.47 12.51
N SER A 310 -1.02 9.59 12.71
CA SER A 310 -0.92 8.47 13.64
C SER A 310 -0.65 7.13 12.96
N ILE A 311 -0.60 7.05 11.61
CA ILE A 311 -0.37 5.79 10.88
C ILE A 311 0.98 5.18 11.22
N GLU A 312 2.06 5.97 11.18
CA GLU A 312 3.43 5.51 11.41
C GLU A 312 3.55 4.79 12.77
N GLN A 313 3.20 5.53 13.83
CA GLN A 313 3.32 5.07 15.21
C GLN A 313 2.37 3.90 15.50
N THR A 314 1.19 3.88 14.86
CA THR A 314 0.22 2.78 15.00
C THR A 314 0.73 1.52 14.30
N ALA A 315 1.28 1.65 13.09
CA ALA A 315 1.88 0.55 12.34
C ALA A 315 3.03 -0.10 13.10
N GLU A 316 3.92 0.72 13.67
CA GLU A 316 5.04 0.23 14.49
C GLU A 316 4.57 -0.45 15.77
N LYS A 317 3.68 0.20 16.54
CA LYS A 317 3.23 -0.29 17.84
C LYS A 317 2.46 -1.61 17.76
N TYR A 318 1.60 -1.75 16.76
CA TYR A 318 0.78 -2.95 16.59
C TYR A 318 1.37 -3.95 15.60
N HIS A 319 2.58 -3.68 15.08
CA HIS A 319 3.26 -4.50 14.06
C HIS A 319 2.39 -4.78 12.83
N ILE A 320 1.64 -3.76 12.39
CA ILE A 320 0.77 -3.83 11.21
C ILE A 320 1.50 -3.14 10.05
N PRO A 321 1.64 -3.78 8.88
CA PRO A 321 2.24 -3.12 7.71
C PRO A 321 1.48 -1.84 7.35
N LYS A 322 2.16 -0.72 7.10
CA LYS A 322 1.52 0.54 6.67
C LYS A 322 0.68 0.37 5.41
N THR A 323 1.15 -0.49 4.51
CA THR A 323 0.44 -0.85 3.30
C THR A 323 -0.84 -1.63 3.58
N PHE A 324 -0.93 -2.40 4.67
CA PHE A 324 -2.17 -3.05 5.10
C PHE A 324 -3.17 -2.01 5.62
N ILE A 325 -2.69 -1.02 6.39
CA ILE A 325 -3.52 0.11 6.82
C ILE A 325 -4.08 0.85 5.60
N GLY A 326 -3.22 1.16 4.64
CA GLY A 326 -3.61 1.78 3.38
C GLY A 326 -4.60 0.93 2.58
N LEU A 327 -4.25 -0.31 2.25
CA LEU A 327 -5.02 -1.17 1.34
C LEU A 327 -6.36 -1.66 1.92
N ILE A 328 -6.43 -1.94 3.22
CA ILE A 328 -7.59 -2.60 3.83
C ILE A 328 -8.36 -1.65 4.75
N LEU A 329 -7.67 -0.96 5.67
CA LEU A 329 -8.36 -0.21 6.72
C LEU A 329 -8.90 1.14 6.23
N LEU A 330 -8.10 1.95 5.53
CA LEU A 330 -8.53 3.28 5.09
C LEU A 330 -9.77 3.24 4.16
N PRO A 331 -9.82 2.38 3.13
CA PRO A 331 -10.99 2.18 2.28
C PRO A 331 -12.27 1.86 3.03
N LEU A 332 -12.16 1.02 4.07
CA LEU A 332 -13.32 0.54 4.81
C LEU A 332 -14.06 1.69 5.51
N VAL A 333 -13.32 2.73 5.93
CA VAL A 333 -13.91 3.92 6.55
C VAL A 333 -14.35 4.95 5.53
N ALA A 334 -13.52 5.22 4.53
CA ALA A 334 -13.83 6.22 3.51
C ALA A 334 -15.16 5.87 2.80
N ASN A 335 -15.37 4.57 2.55
CA ASN A 335 -16.53 4.08 1.82
C ASN A 335 -17.64 3.54 2.75
N ALA A 336 -17.50 3.62 4.08
CA ALA A 336 -18.41 2.98 5.04
C ALA A 336 -19.89 3.35 4.85
N ALA A 337 -20.15 4.62 4.52
CA ALA A 337 -21.51 5.10 4.24
C ALA A 337 -22.08 4.46 2.98
N GLU A 338 -21.30 4.40 1.90
CA GLU A 338 -21.66 3.75 0.63
C GLU A 338 -21.90 2.25 0.83
N HIS A 339 -21.10 1.59 1.68
CA HIS A 339 -21.27 0.17 2.01
C HIS A 339 -22.68 -0.10 2.55
N VAL A 340 -23.11 0.69 3.53
CA VAL A 340 -24.42 0.50 4.17
C VAL A 340 -25.56 0.84 3.21
N THR A 341 -25.44 1.94 2.45
CA THR A 341 -26.47 2.32 1.47
C THR A 341 -26.60 1.28 0.36
N SER A 342 -25.49 0.80 -0.20
CA SER A 342 -25.47 -0.22 -1.25
C SER A 342 -26.12 -1.53 -0.78
N VAL A 343 -25.74 -2.03 0.40
CA VAL A 343 -26.30 -3.25 0.98
C VAL A 343 -27.81 -3.11 1.22
N TRP A 344 -28.24 -1.95 1.76
CA TRP A 344 -29.65 -1.69 2.02
C TRP A 344 -30.48 -1.63 0.73
N MET A 345 -29.96 -1.01 -0.33
CA MET A 345 -30.62 -0.98 -1.64
C MET A 345 -30.72 -2.38 -2.26
N ALA A 346 -29.68 -3.20 -2.14
CA ALA A 346 -29.71 -4.57 -2.61
C ALA A 346 -30.78 -5.39 -1.89
N MET A 347 -30.91 -5.25 -0.57
CA MET A 347 -31.99 -5.89 0.22
C MET A 347 -33.40 -5.43 -0.16
N LYS A 348 -33.54 -4.27 -0.80
CA LYS A 348 -34.81 -3.75 -1.33
C LYS A 348 -35.12 -4.20 -2.76
N GLY A 349 -34.27 -5.03 -3.36
CA GLY A 349 -34.44 -5.45 -4.76
C GLY A 349 -33.82 -4.49 -5.78
N LYS A 350 -33.16 -3.42 -5.33
CA LYS A 350 -32.65 -2.33 -6.17
C LYS A 350 -31.18 -2.55 -6.53
N LEU A 351 -30.92 -3.65 -7.24
CA LEU A 351 -29.56 -4.07 -7.56
C LEU A 351 -28.87 -3.15 -8.59
N GLU A 352 -29.65 -2.53 -9.47
CA GLU A 352 -29.14 -1.54 -10.44
C GLU A 352 -28.47 -0.34 -9.76
N LEU A 353 -29.13 0.24 -8.75
CA LEU A 353 -28.57 1.30 -7.90
C LEU A 353 -27.34 0.83 -7.14
N THR A 354 -27.38 -0.40 -6.61
CA THR A 354 -26.27 -1.03 -5.89
C THR A 354 -25.02 -1.12 -6.75
N ILE A 355 -25.16 -1.62 -7.99
CA ILE A 355 -24.06 -1.72 -8.96
C ILE A 355 -23.58 -0.33 -9.36
N GLY A 356 -24.51 0.62 -9.55
CA GLY A 356 -24.19 2.02 -9.84
C GLY A 356 -23.32 2.66 -8.76
N ILE A 357 -23.66 2.47 -7.48
CA ILE A 357 -22.88 2.97 -6.33
C ILE A 357 -21.50 2.30 -6.31
N SER A 358 -21.43 0.97 -6.33
CA SER A 358 -20.16 0.25 -6.17
C SER A 358 -19.24 0.39 -7.39
N VAL A 359 -19.69 0.00 -8.57
CA VAL A 359 -18.87 0.02 -9.80
C VAL A 359 -18.63 1.45 -10.26
N GLY A 360 -19.63 2.34 -10.14
CA GLY A 360 -19.49 3.75 -10.48
C GLY A 360 -18.44 4.45 -9.63
N SER A 361 -18.48 4.28 -8.30
CA SER A 361 -17.46 4.83 -7.39
C SER A 361 -16.07 4.31 -7.73
N SER A 362 -15.93 3.00 -7.99
CA SER A 362 -14.64 2.45 -8.44
C SER A 362 -14.13 3.08 -9.75
N ILE A 363 -15.00 3.34 -10.74
CA ILE A 363 -14.60 3.98 -12.01
C ILE A 363 -14.07 5.39 -11.74
N GLN A 364 -14.76 6.13 -10.87
CA GLN A 364 -14.36 7.48 -10.47
C GLN A 364 -13.00 7.43 -9.75
N ILE A 365 -12.78 6.48 -8.85
CA ILE A 365 -11.48 6.35 -8.18
C ILE A 365 -10.36 6.05 -9.18
N ALA A 366 -10.56 5.06 -10.05
CA ALA A 366 -9.52 4.60 -10.98
C ALA A 366 -9.22 5.60 -12.12
N ALA A 367 -10.25 6.24 -12.69
CA ALA A 367 -10.11 7.11 -13.86
C ALA A 367 -10.07 8.61 -13.53
N PHE A 368 -10.43 9.01 -12.30
CA PHE A 368 -10.41 10.40 -11.86
C PHE A 368 -9.54 10.63 -10.62
N VAL A 369 -9.85 10.02 -9.48
CA VAL A 369 -9.17 10.32 -8.21
C VAL A 369 -7.68 9.98 -8.25
N VAL A 370 -7.33 8.77 -8.69
CA VAL A 370 -5.93 8.31 -8.81
C VAL A 370 -5.13 9.23 -9.74
N PRO A 371 -5.57 9.49 -10.98
CA PRO A 371 -4.91 10.46 -11.87
C PRO A 371 -4.81 11.87 -11.28
N LEU A 372 -5.85 12.35 -10.61
CA LEU A 372 -5.89 13.68 -9.99
C LEU A 372 -4.79 13.80 -8.92
N LEU A 373 -4.63 12.78 -8.08
CA LEU A 373 -3.59 12.77 -7.04
C LEU A 373 -2.18 12.68 -7.62
N VAL A 374 -1.98 11.98 -8.74
CA VAL A 374 -0.69 11.98 -9.45
C VAL A 374 -0.34 13.38 -9.97
N ILE A 375 -1.32 14.10 -10.53
CA ILE A 375 -1.12 15.48 -10.97
C ILE A 375 -0.90 16.42 -9.79
N PHE A 376 -1.69 16.29 -8.73
CA PHE A 376 -1.52 17.09 -7.52
C PHE A 376 -0.13 16.90 -6.91
N SER A 377 0.30 15.64 -6.77
CA SER A 377 1.65 15.29 -6.33
C SER A 377 2.71 15.95 -7.22
N TRP A 378 2.52 15.94 -8.54
CA TRP A 378 3.44 16.58 -9.47
C TRP A 378 3.53 18.10 -9.25
N ILE A 379 2.42 18.77 -8.96
CA ILE A 379 2.38 20.22 -8.67
C ILE A 379 3.15 20.55 -7.39
N ILE A 380 3.01 19.74 -6.34
CA ILE A 380 3.70 19.96 -5.06
C ILE A 380 5.15 19.43 -5.05
N GLY A 381 5.66 18.94 -6.18
CA GLY A 381 7.03 18.42 -6.30
C GLY A 381 7.26 17.02 -5.70
N LYS A 382 6.21 16.32 -5.29
CA LYS A 382 6.29 14.92 -4.83
C LYS A 382 6.17 13.96 -6.03
N GLU A 383 6.82 12.80 -5.93
CA GLU A 383 6.92 11.82 -7.02
C GLU A 383 5.94 10.65 -6.87
N LEU A 384 4.64 10.92 -6.72
CA LEU A 384 3.62 9.88 -6.79
C LEU A 384 3.59 9.25 -8.19
N THR A 385 3.63 7.92 -8.24
CA THR A 385 3.56 7.13 -9.47
C THR A 385 2.31 6.26 -9.50
N LEU A 386 1.95 5.77 -10.67
CA LEU A 386 0.93 4.73 -10.86
C LEU A 386 1.54 3.32 -10.73
N TYR A 387 2.71 3.21 -10.10
CA TYR A 387 3.37 1.93 -9.86
C TYR A 387 2.82 1.28 -8.61
N PHE A 388 2.14 0.15 -8.82
CA PHE A 388 1.68 -0.75 -7.78
C PHE A 388 2.59 -1.98 -7.74
N ALA A 389 2.66 -2.65 -6.59
CA ALA A 389 3.44 -3.87 -6.48
C ALA A 389 2.73 -5.02 -7.22
N ASP A 390 3.49 -6.03 -7.63
CA ASP A 390 2.99 -7.13 -8.46
C ASP A 390 1.73 -7.77 -7.88
N PHE A 391 1.71 -8.03 -6.57
CA PHE A 391 0.54 -8.61 -5.90
C PHE A 391 -0.69 -7.68 -5.95
N GLU A 392 -0.51 -6.37 -5.77
CA GLU A 392 -1.60 -5.39 -5.82
C GLU A 392 -2.19 -5.31 -7.23
N THR A 393 -1.32 -5.26 -8.23
CA THR A 393 -1.69 -5.23 -9.65
C THR A 393 -2.44 -6.50 -10.05
N VAL A 394 -1.94 -7.67 -9.67
CA VAL A 394 -2.61 -8.95 -9.93
C VAL A 394 -3.95 -9.04 -9.20
N SER A 395 -4.00 -8.64 -7.92
CA SER A 395 -5.24 -8.66 -7.14
C SER A 395 -6.30 -7.77 -7.76
N LEU A 396 -5.95 -6.54 -8.15
CA LEU A 396 -6.84 -5.62 -8.84
C LEU A 396 -7.36 -6.22 -10.15
N PHE A 397 -6.45 -6.74 -10.99
CA PHE A 397 -6.81 -7.30 -12.29
C PHE A 397 -7.75 -8.51 -12.18
N VAL A 398 -7.46 -9.45 -11.27
CA VAL A 398 -8.31 -10.62 -10.99
C VAL A 398 -9.68 -10.18 -10.45
N SER A 399 -9.71 -9.18 -9.57
CA SER A 399 -10.96 -8.65 -8.99
C SER A 399 -11.86 -8.04 -10.06
N VAL A 400 -11.30 -7.23 -10.96
CA VAL A 400 -12.05 -6.60 -12.05
C VAL A 400 -12.59 -7.65 -13.02
N ILE A 401 -11.78 -8.65 -13.39
CA ILE A 401 -12.26 -9.76 -14.24
C ILE A 401 -13.40 -10.50 -13.56
N LEU A 402 -13.25 -10.86 -12.29
CA LEU A 402 -14.28 -11.59 -11.56
C LEU A 402 -15.59 -10.80 -11.53
N VAL A 403 -15.54 -9.52 -11.16
CA VAL A 403 -16.74 -8.67 -11.13
C VAL A 403 -17.38 -8.54 -12.51
N ASN A 404 -16.58 -8.36 -13.57
CA ASN A 404 -17.12 -8.30 -14.93
C ASN A 404 -17.80 -9.61 -15.34
N LEU A 405 -17.24 -10.76 -14.97
CA LEU A 405 -17.83 -12.07 -15.25
C LEU A 405 -19.16 -12.25 -14.53
N LEU A 406 -19.24 -11.82 -13.26
CA LEU A 406 -20.46 -11.93 -12.45
C LEU A 406 -21.56 -10.96 -12.90
N ILE A 407 -21.20 -9.77 -13.40
CA ILE A 407 -22.18 -8.79 -13.87
C ILE A 407 -22.71 -9.13 -15.28
N MET A 408 -22.03 -10.00 -16.03
CA MET A 408 -22.25 -10.20 -17.45
C MET A 408 -23.62 -10.81 -17.80
N ASP A 409 -24.16 -11.67 -16.94
CA ASP A 409 -25.42 -12.39 -17.20
C ASP A 409 -26.67 -11.63 -16.72
N GLY A 410 -26.49 -10.47 -16.08
CA GLY A 410 -27.58 -9.61 -15.62
C GLY A 410 -28.31 -10.12 -14.38
N LYS A 411 -27.74 -11.11 -13.69
CA LYS A 411 -28.33 -11.72 -12.51
C LYS A 411 -27.37 -11.67 -11.33
N SER A 412 -27.91 -11.73 -10.13
CA SER A 412 -27.12 -11.94 -8.91
C SER A 412 -27.79 -12.89 -7.94
N ASN A 413 -26.98 -13.55 -7.12
CA ASN A 413 -27.42 -14.43 -6.05
C ASN A 413 -26.45 -14.38 -4.86
N TYR A 414 -26.85 -15.00 -3.74
CA TYR A 414 -26.06 -14.96 -2.51
C TYR A 414 -24.69 -15.64 -2.65
N MET A 415 -24.55 -16.64 -3.53
CA MET A 415 -23.30 -17.38 -3.71
C MET A 415 -22.25 -16.53 -4.41
N GLU A 416 -22.64 -15.75 -5.41
CA GLU A 416 -21.77 -14.75 -6.04
C GLU A 416 -21.31 -13.70 -5.05
N GLY A 417 -22.21 -13.22 -4.19
CA GLY A 417 -21.85 -12.33 -3.09
C GLY A 417 -20.82 -12.93 -2.14
N LEU A 418 -21.01 -14.20 -1.75
CA LEU A 418 -20.07 -14.93 -0.92
C LEU A 418 -18.70 -15.11 -1.61
N MET A 419 -18.67 -15.37 -2.92
CA MET A 419 -17.42 -15.49 -3.69
C MET A 419 -16.61 -14.18 -3.69
N LEU A 420 -17.28 -13.04 -3.89
CA LEU A 420 -16.64 -11.73 -3.85
C LEU A 420 -16.09 -11.40 -2.46
N CYS A 421 -16.88 -11.61 -1.41
CA CYS A 421 -16.45 -11.44 -0.02
C CYS A 421 -15.28 -12.37 0.34
N ALA A 422 -15.33 -13.63 -0.09
CA ALA A 422 -14.27 -14.60 0.15
C ALA A 422 -12.95 -14.18 -0.52
N LEU A 423 -13.01 -13.69 -1.77
CA LEU A 423 -11.82 -13.17 -2.46
C LEU A 423 -11.23 -11.96 -1.72
N TYR A 424 -12.06 -11.02 -1.27
CA TYR A 424 -11.60 -9.87 -0.50
C TYR A 424 -10.88 -10.29 0.80
N ILE A 425 -11.46 -11.25 1.54
CA ILE A 425 -10.85 -11.78 2.77
C ILE A 425 -9.53 -12.49 2.47
N VAL A 426 -9.46 -13.28 1.41
CA VAL A 426 -8.21 -13.95 0.98
C VAL A 426 -7.13 -12.93 0.64
N ILE A 427 -7.47 -11.86 -0.09
CA ILE A 427 -6.55 -10.76 -0.40
C ILE A 427 -6.07 -10.09 0.89
N ALA A 428 -6.97 -9.80 1.84
CA ALA A 428 -6.62 -9.18 3.12
C ALA A 428 -5.68 -10.06 3.97
N ILE A 429 -5.96 -11.37 4.06
CA ILE A 429 -5.11 -12.33 4.80
C ILE A 429 -3.74 -12.46 4.13
N ALA A 430 -3.72 -12.63 2.80
CA ALA A 430 -2.48 -12.72 2.04
C ALA A 430 -1.61 -11.46 2.24
N TRP A 431 -2.23 -10.28 2.26
CA TRP A 431 -1.54 -9.01 2.51
C TRP A 431 -1.00 -8.90 3.93
N HIS A 432 -1.77 -9.30 4.95
CA HIS A 432 -1.29 -9.34 6.33
C HIS A 432 -0.09 -10.28 6.50
N SER A 433 -0.08 -11.39 5.76
CA SER A 433 1.03 -12.36 5.77
C SER A 433 2.24 -11.94 4.92
N HIS A 434 2.13 -10.88 4.11
CA HIS A 434 3.21 -10.33 3.29
C HIS A 434 4.22 -9.57 4.16
N ASN A 435 4.89 -10.30 5.06
CA ASN A 435 5.96 -9.78 5.90
C ASN A 435 7.30 -9.87 5.18
N MET A 436 8.17 -8.87 5.41
CA MET A 436 9.60 -8.87 5.03
C MET A 436 10.41 -10.08 5.56
N ALA A 437 9.79 -11.00 6.31
CA ALA A 437 10.34 -12.28 6.75
C ALA A 437 10.75 -13.24 5.61
N GLN A 438 10.46 -12.92 4.34
CA GLN A 438 10.86 -13.72 3.18
C GLN A 438 12.30 -13.45 2.70
N PHE A 439 13.11 -12.65 3.39
CA PHE A 439 14.49 -12.40 2.97
C PHE A 439 15.34 -13.69 2.88
N LEU A 440 15.03 -14.73 3.67
CA LEU A 440 15.70 -16.04 3.57
C LEU A 440 15.47 -16.75 2.24
N THR A 441 14.36 -16.46 1.54
CA THR A 441 14.03 -17.07 0.24
C THR A 441 14.24 -16.12 -0.93
N ARG A 442 14.19 -14.80 -0.71
CA ARG A 442 14.34 -13.78 -1.76
C ARG A 442 15.74 -13.18 -1.85
N GLY A 443 16.48 -13.15 -0.75
CA GLY A 443 17.85 -12.64 -0.72
C GLY A 443 18.73 -13.39 -1.71
N LYS A 444 19.59 -12.67 -2.43
CA LYS A 444 20.45 -13.27 -3.46
C LYS A 444 21.86 -13.50 -2.95
N LYS A 445 22.28 -12.75 -1.94
CA LYS A 445 23.62 -12.85 -1.36
C LYS A 445 23.65 -12.56 0.13
N ILE A 446 24.63 -13.19 0.78
CA ILE A 446 25.02 -12.93 2.16
C ILE A 446 26.42 -12.34 2.12
N ILE A 447 26.57 -11.08 2.54
CA ILE A 447 27.85 -10.40 2.66
C ILE A 447 28.28 -10.43 4.12
N ALA A 448 29.42 -11.02 4.43
CA ALA A 448 29.92 -11.11 5.80
C ALA A 448 31.18 -10.26 5.97
N ILE A 449 31.13 -9.32 6.92
CA ILE A 449 32.24 -8.40 7.19
C ILE A 449 33.26 -9.06 8.11
N GLY A 450 34.49 -9.16 7.64
CA GLY A 450 35.58 -9.70 8.46
C GLY A 450 36.22 -8.62 9.34
N ARG A 451 36.61 -9.00 10.56
CA ARG A 451 37.41 -8.16 11.48
C ARG A 451 36.79 -6.78 11.76
N ASN A 452 35.51 -6.73 12.06
CA ASN A 452 34.82 -5.46 12.33
C ASN A 452 34.82 -5.03 13.81
N TYR A 453 35.41 -5.82 14.70
CA TYR A 453 35.48 -5.56 16.14
C TYR A 453 36.91 -5.64 16.66
N LEU A 454 37.28 -4.68 17.52
CA LEU A 454 38.66 -4.52 17.99
C LEU A 454 39.11 -5.65 18.92
N GLU A 455 38.20 -6.19 19.73
CA GLU A 455 38.49 -7.33 20.63
C GLU A 455 38.73 -8.62 19.85
N HIS A 456 37.89 -8.93 18.85
CA HIS A 456 38.09 -10.06 17.95
C HIS A 456 39.44 -10.02 17.17
N ILE A 457 39.87 -8.81 16.76
CA ILE A 457 41.16 -8.62 16.10
C ILE A 457 42.32 -8.99 17.03
N LYS A 458 42.22 -8.62 18.32
CA LYS A 458 43.20 -8.96 19.35
C LYS A 458 43.18 -10.45 19.69
N GLU A 459 42.00 -11.06 19.81
CA GLU A 459 41.80 -12.50 20.10
C GLU A 459 42.49 -13.38 19.05
N LEU A 460 42.36 -13.04 17.77
CA LEU A 460 42.94 -13.80 16.66
C LEU A 460 44.35 -13.33 16.24
N GLY A 461 44.96 -12.40 16.97
CA GLY A 461 46.32 -11.89 16.69
C GLY A 461 46.48 -11.22 15.32
N ASN A 462 45.43 -10.57 14.79
CA ASN A 462 45.45 -9.93 13.47
C ASN A 462 45.71 -8.42 13.55
N THR A 463 46.06 -7.79 12.42
CA THR A 463 46.11 -6.32 12.29
C THR A 463 44.75 -5.77 11.83
N VAL A 464 44.44 -4.55 12.29
CA VAL A 464 43.24 -3.81 11.84
C VAL A 464 43.39 -3.50 10.35
N PRO A 465 42.47 -3.96 9.49
CA PRO A 465 42.54 -3.67 8.07
C PRO A 465 42.25 -2.17 7.81
N PRO A 466 42.93 -1.54 6.83
CA PRO A 466 42.74 -0.12 6.50
C PRO A 466 41.37 0.17 5.87
N GLU A 467 40.74 -0.84 5.26
CA GLU A 467 39.39 -0.78 4.70
C GLU A 467 38.59 -2.00 5.16
N PRO A 468 37.25 -1.91 5.27
CA PRO A 468 36.40 -3.07 5.56
C PRO A 468 36.61 -4.13 4.48
N PHE A 469 36.98 -5.35 4.86
CA PHE A 469 36.98 -6.46 3.91
C PHE A 469 35.81 -7.38 4.20
N PHE A 470 35.27 -8.00 3.16
CA PHE A 470 34.14 -8.90 3.28
C PHE A 470 34.32 -10.13 2.40
N PHE A 471 33.55 -11.17 2.72
CA PHE A 471 33.45 -12.38 1.93
C PHE A 471 31.97 -12.72 1.70
N LEU A 472 31.71 -13.52 0.67
CA LEU A 472 30.35 -13.94 0.33
C LEU A 472 30.07 -15.33 0.88
N LYS A 473 28.88 -15.49 1.45
CA LYS A 473 28.25 -16.78 1.73
C LYS A 473 27.10 -16.99 0.74
N PRO A 474 26.91 -18.21 0.19
CA PRO A 474 25.77 -18.50 -0.67
C PRO A 474 24.49 -18.50 0.17
N THR A 475 23.37 -18.05 -0.41
CA THR A 475 22.08 -18.03 0.29
C THR A 475 21.54 -19.43 0.60
N THR A 476 22.01 -20.45 -0.12
CA THR A 476 21.76 -21.87 0.22
C THR A 476 22.37 -22.29 1.57
N SER A 477 23.27 -21.49 2.14
CA SER A 477 23.80 -21.74 3.49
C SER A 477 22.81 -21.38 4.61
N TYR A 478 21.72 -20.66 4.31
CA TYR A 478 20.69 -20.40 5.31
C TYR A 478 20.14 -21.70 5.90
N LEU A 479 19.99 -21.74 7.22
CA LEU A 479 19.31 -22.84 7.88
C LEU A 479 17.85 -22.46 8.16
N THR A 480 16.92 -23.26 7.64
CA THR A 480 15.48 -23.16 7.89
C THR A 480 14.98 -24.09 9.01
N GLY A 481 15.82 -25.03 9.46
CA GLY A 481 15.53 -26.00 10.52
C GLY A 481 16.25 -25.71 11.84
N ARG A 482 16.27 -26.69 12.76
CA ARG A 482 16.98 -26.61 14.04
C ARG A 482 18.34 -27.30 14.06
N HIS A 483 18.69 -28.00 12.98
CA HIS A 483 19.89 -28.83 12.94
C HIS A 483 20.82 -28.30 11.85
N PHE A 484 22.06 -27.98 12.22
CA PHE A 484 23.09 -27.66 11.25
C PHE A 484 24.02 -28.86 11.07
N GLU A 485 24.49 -29.08 9.86
CA GLU A 485 25.21 -30.28 9.47
C GLU A 485 26.72 -30.07 9.51
N VAL A 486 27.43 -30.85 10.32
CA VAL A 486 28.90 -30.83 10.43
C VAL A 486 29.51 -31.81 9.41
N PRO A 487 30.25 -31.35 8.38
CA PRO A 487 30.92 -32.25 7.43
C PRO A 487 32.05 -33.06 8.08
N GLN A 488 32.32 -34.24 7.54
CA GLN A 488 33.36 -35.11 8.10
C GLN A 488 34.76 -34.49 7.92
N GLY A 489 35.55 -34.51 9.00
CA GLY A 489 36.91 -33.95 9.00
C GLY A 489 36.96 -32.43 9.11
N VAL A 490 35.82 -31.75 9.26
CA VAL A 490 35.76 -30.30 9.43
C VAL A 490 35.69 -29.93 10.91
N LEU A 491 36.54 -28.99 11.33
CA LEU A 491 36.44 -28.33 12.63
C LEU A 491 35.56 -27.09 12.47
N VAL A 492 34.34 -27.12 13.00
CA VAL A 492 33.40 -25.99 12.87
C VAL A 492 33.57 -25.02 14.04
N HIS A 493 33.56 -23.73 13.75
CA HIS A 493 33.48 -22.67 14.75
C HIS A 493 32.23 -21.81 14.53
N HIS A 494 31.62 -21.31 15.61
CA HIS A 494 30.49 -20.38 15.56
C HIS A 494 30.94 -18.93 15.77
N GLU A 495 30.25 -18.01 15.10
CA GLU A 495 30.46 -16.57 15.15
C GLU A 495 29.05 -15.93 15.21
N VAL A 496 28.62 -15.39 16.36
CA VAL A 496 27.27 -14.80 16.52
C VAL A 496 27.27 -13.36 16.03
N GLU A 497 26.38 -13.04 15.08
CA GLU A 497 26.39 -11.76 14.37
C GLU A 497 25.02 -11.08 14.30
N LEU A 498 25.05 -9.75 14.32
CA LEU A 498 23.92 -8.95 13.87
C LEU A 498 23.90 -8.95 12.33
N GLY A 499 22.78 -9.41 11.79
CA GLY A 499 22.46 -9.32 10.36
C GLY A 499 21.67 -8.05 10.05
N VAL A 500 22.05 -7.34 9.00
CA VAL A 500 21.33 -6.20 8.43
C VAL A 500 20.66 -6.66 7.16
N VAL A 501 19.33 -6.64 7.13
CA VAL A 501 18.53 -7.00 5.95
C VAL A 501 18.33 -5.75 5.10
N ILE A 502 18.70 -5.83 3.82
CA ILE A 502 18.51 -4.74 2.87
C ILE A 502 17.05 -4.71 2.41
N GLY A 503 16.40 -3.55 2.50
CA GLY A 503 15.00 -3.35 2.14
C GLY A 503 14.78 -2.71 0.77
N LYS A 504 15.85 -2.18 0.14
CA LYS A 504 15.78 -1.54 -1.17
C LYS A 504 17.03 -1.83 -1.98
N THR A 505 16.85 -2.00 -3.29
CA THR A 505 17.99 -2.14 -4.19
C THR A 505 18.74 -0.82 -4.35
N GLY A 506 20.06 -0.84 -4.16
CA GLY A 506 20.91 0.36 -4.22
C GLY A 506 22.38 0.05 -4.53
N ARG A 507 23.05 1.04 -5.13
CA ARG A 507 24.48 1.03 -5.45
C ARG A 507 25.06 2.40 -5.12
N ASP A 508 26.32 2.44 -4.72
CA ASP A 508 27.04 3.67 -4.39
C ASP A 508 26.29 4.52 -3.33
N ILE A 509 25.73 3.84 -2.32
CA ILE A 509 24.85 4.43 -1.31
C ILE A 509 25.69 5.28 -0.37
N SER A 510 25.35 6.56 -0.17
CA SER A 510 26.06 7.40 0.80
C SER A 510 25.76 6.97 2.24
N GLU A 511 26.70 7.19 3.17
CA GLU A 511 26.48 6.86 4.60
C GLU A 511 25.23 7.55 5.17
N ALA A 512 24.95 8.79 4.75
CA ALA A 512 23.75 9.53 5.18
C ALA A 512 22.43 8.89 4.73
N GLN A 513 22.45 8.12 3.64
CA GLN A 513 21.26 7.44 3.11
C GLN A 513 21.13 6.00 3.57
N ALA A 514 22.18 5.43 4.17
CA ALA A 514 22.28 3.99 4.41
C ALA A 514 21.11 3.40 5.22
N ASP A 515 20.63 4.10 6.24
CA ASP A 515 19.51 3.65 7.07
C ASP A 515 18.21 3.49 6.26
N SER A 516 18.01 4.30 5.22
CA SER A 516 16.84 4.22 4.34
C SER A 516 16.80 2.96 3.45
N TYR A 517 17.92 2.25 3.36
CA TYR A 517 18.09 0.99 2.63
C TYR A 517 18.00 -0.23 3.55
N VAL A 518 17.87 -0.05 4.87
CA VAL A 518 17.75 -1.15 5.84
C VAL A 518 16.26 -1.50 6.02
N ALA A 519 15.88 -2.75 5.70
CA ALA A 519 14.57 -3.31 6.02
C ALA A 519 14.45 -3.64 7.52
N GLY A 520 15.57 -3.99 8.15
CA GLY A 520 15.70 -4.14 9.59
C GLY A 520 16.80 -5.13 9.95
N TYR A 521 16.75 -5.63 11.18
CA TYR A 521 17.85 -6.38 11.77
C TYR A 521 17.43 -7.80 12.17
N THR A 522 18.35 -8.75 12.05
CA THR A 522 18.14 -10.15 12.43
C THR A 522 19.34 -10.71 13.19
N LEU A 523 19.12 -11.79 13.94
CA LEU A 523 20.15 -12.57 14.60
C LEU A 523 20.62 -13.70 13.68
N SER A 524 21.92 -13.77 13.43
CA SER A 524 22.55 -14.78 12.59
C SER A 524 23.76 -15.41 13.28
N ILE A 525 24.11 -16.61 12.86
CA ILE A 525 25.35 -17.29 13.24
C ILE A 525 26.16 -17.58 11.98
N ASP A 526 27.38 -17.05 11.87
CA ASP A 526 28.34 -17.35 10.82
C ASP A 526 29.16 -18.59 11.18
N MET A 527 28.73 -19.78 10.73
CA MET A 527 29.51 -20.99 10.94
C MET A 527 30.70 -21.04 9.98
N THR A 528 31.85 -21.48 10.49
CA THR A 528 33.12 -21.53 9.76
C THR A 528 33.78 -22.89 9.86
N ALA A 529 34.12 -23.50 8.73
CA ALA A 529 35.02 -24.65 8.66
C ALA A 529 36.47 -24.17 8.90
N ARG A 530 36.89 -24.09 10.16
CA ARG A 530 38.10 -23.38 10.59
C ARG A 530 39.37 -23.96 10.00
N ASN A 531 39.53 -25.29 10.06
CA ASN A 531 40.70 -25.97 9.49
C ASN A 531 40.81 -25.78 7.96
N MET A 532 39.66 -25.82 7.26
CA MET A 532 39.61 -25.51 5.83
C MET A 532 39.97 -24.03 5.56
N GLN A 533 39.45 -23.10 6.36
CA GLN A 533 39.75 -21.67 6.24
C GLN A 533 41.25 -21.40 6.39
N GLU A 534 41.91 -22.02 7.37
CA GLU A 534 43.35 -21.91 7.58
C GLU A 534 44.14 -22.47 6.39
N HIS A 535 43.72 -23.61 5.85
CA HIS A 535 44.33 -24.22 4.67
C HIS A 535 44.27 -23.30 3.44
N VAL A 536 43.10 -22.72 3.14
CA VAL A 536 42.96 -21.79 2.01
C VAL A 536 43.67 -20.46 2.26
N LYS A 537 43.67 -19.95 3.50
CA LYS A 537 44.36 -18.71 3.90
C LYS A 537 45.87 -18.84 3.69
N LYS A 538 46.49 -19.96 4.06
CA LYS A 538 47.93 -20.23 3.83
C LYS A 538 48.30 -20.21 2.35
N ARG A 539 47.35 -20.53 1.46
CA ARG A 539 47.53 -20.57 0.00
C ARG A 539 47.04 -19.29 -0.72
N GLY A 540 46.50 -18.31 0.01
CA GLY A 540 45.91 -17.11 -0.57
C GLY A 540 44.65 -17.37 -1.42
N LEU A 541 43.90 -18.44 -1.12
CA LEU A 541 42.70 -18.83 -1.87
C LEU A 541 41.40 -18.25 -1.24
N PRO A 542 40.31 -18.09 -2.02
CA PRO A 542 39.03 -17.56 -1.54
C PRO A 542 38.40 -18.36 -0.39
N TRP A 543 37.66 -17.67 0.50
CA TRP A 543 37.07 -18.26 1.71
C TRP A 543 35.68 -18.88 1.49
N THR A 544 35.09 -18.72 0.30
CA THR A 544 33.70 -19.12 0.00
C THR A 544 33.41 -20.57 0.40
N ALA A 545 34.31 -21.51 0.12
CA ALA A 545 34.09 -22.91 0.46
C ALA A 545 34.14 -23.19 1.97
N SER A 546 35.03 -22.51 2.71
CA SER A 546 35.12 -22.67 4.18
C SER A 546 33.98 -22.01 4.94
N LYS A 547 33.31 -21.04 4.31
CA LYS A 547 32.20 -20.27 4.91
C LYS A 547 30.82 -20.68 4.35
N GLY A 548 30.76 -21.41 3.24
CA GLY A 548 29.55 -21.58 2.44
C GLY A 548 28.96 -22.99 2.40
N PHE A 549 29.24 -23.84 3.38
CA PHE A 549 28.53 -25.11 3.49
C PHE A 549 27.03 -24.87 3.70
N ASP A 550 26.19 -25.79 3.25
CA ASP A 550 24.76 -25.78 3.55
C ASP A 550 24.57 -25.73 5.08
N THR A 551 23.54 -25.02 5.56
CA THR A 551 23.24 -24.79 6.98
C THR A 551 24.26 -23.96 7.79
N PHE A 552 25.34 -23.44 7.18
CA PHE A 552 26.36 -22.64 7.88
C PHE A 552 25.98 -21.17 8.13
N THR A 553 24.75 -20.77 7.81
CA THR A 553 24.18 -19.47 8.22
C THR A 553 22.83 -19.65 8.91
N PRO A 554 22.79 -20.17 10.15
CA PRO A 554 21.57 -20.09 10.94
C PRO A 554 21.14 -18.65 11.16
N THR A 555 19.94 -18.30 10.70
CA THR A 555 19.41 -16.94 10.79
C THR A 555 17.94 -16.98 11.16
N ARG A 556 17.52 -16.08 12.06
CA ARG A 556 16.11 -15.98 12.45
C ARG A 556 15.30 -15.23 11.39
N GLN A 557 14.07 -15.70 11.12
CA GLN A 557 13.13 -15.07 10.17
C GLN A 557 12.53 -13.73 10.65
N VAL A 558 12.85 -13.28 11.86
CA VAL A 558 12.27 -12.08 12.45
C VAL A 558 13.15 -10.88 12.15
N ILE A 559 12.54 -9.85 11.55
CA ILE A 559 13.17 -8.55 11.34
C ILE A 559 12.73 -7.61 12.46
N ILE A 560 13.69 -7.14 13.25
CA ILE A 560 13.47 -6.15 14.30
C ILE A 560 13.74 -4.78 13.69
N VAL A 561 12.70 -3.95 13.57
CA VAL A 561 12.78 -2.65 12.89
C VAL A 561 13.16 -1.51 13.86
N VAL A 562 12.94 -1.66 15.17
CA VAL A 562 12.80 -0.50 16.09
C VAL A 562 13.98 -0.27 17.06
N VAL A 563 15.14 -0.92 16.96
CA VAL A 563 16.17 -0.76 18.03
C VAL A 563 17.60 -0.46 17.59
N ALA A 564 18.05 -0.79 16.40
CA ALA A 564 19.51 -0.72 16.17
C ALA A 564 20.06 0.68 15.84
N ALA A 565 19.21 1.65 15.49
CA ALA A 565 19.68 2.97 15.05
C ALA A 565 20.10 3.91 16.19
N ALA A 566 19.62 3.74 17.43
CA ALA A 566 19.82 4.74 18.49
C ALA A 566 20.42 4.23 19.82
N ALA A 567 20.27 2.96 20.20
CA ALA A 567 20.59 2.54 21.57
C ALA A 567 21.83 1.62 21.72
N GLY A 568 22.37 1.10 20.62
CA GLY A 568 23.27 -0.05 20.68
C GLY A 568 22.48 -1.32 21.04
N VAL A 569 22.75 -2.42 20.35
CA VAL A 569 22.10 -3.71 20.61
C VAL A 569 23.12 -4.63 21.22
N ALA A 570 22.75 -5.32 22.30
CA ALA A 570 23.58 -6.35 22.89
C ALA A 570 23.39 -7.66 22.10
N ILE A 571 24.47 -8.18 21.54
CA ILE A 571 24.55 -9.51 20.97
C ILE A 571 25.10 -10.41 22.09
N SER A 572 24.47 -11.55 22.35
CA SER A 572 24.86 -12.46 23.43
C SER A 572 25.09 -13.85 22.89
N ASP A 573 26.27 -14.40 23.15
CA ASP A 573 26.50 -15.84 23.04
C ASP A 573 26.16 -16.45 24.41
N LEU A 574 25.05 -17.19 24.46
CA LEU A 574 24.55 -17.78 25.70
C LEU A 574 25.33 -19.05 26.10
N ILE A 575 26.24 -19.54 25.24
CA ILE A 575 27.10 -20.70 25.49
C ILE A 575 28.38 -20.27 26.21
N SER A 576 29.01 -19.21 25.72
CA SER A 576 30.25 -18.65 26.30
C SER A 576 29.98 -17.67 27.45
N GLY A 577 28.74 -17.19 27.59
CA GLY A 577 28.34 -16.23 28.63
C GLY A 577 28.82 -14.80 28.37
N SER A 578 29.31 -14.51 27.16
CA SER A 578 29.77 -13.18 26.77
C SER A 578 28.68 -12.37 26.05
N ALA A 579 28.51 -11.11 26.45
CA ALA A 579 27.66 -10.12 25.78
C ALA A 579 28.51 -8.94 25.28
N CYS A 580 28.10 -8.37 24.16
CA CYS A 580 28.86 -7.38 23.41
C CYS A 580 27.91 -6.41 22.69
N TYR A 581 28.34 -5.18 22.45
CA TYR A 581 27.45 -4.14 21.96
C TYR A 581 27.79 -3.76 20.51
N THR A 582 26.77 -3.48 19.71
CA THR A 582 26.97 -2.90 18.36
C THR A 582 27.68 -1.53 18.43
N ALA A 583 27.76 -0.93 19.62
CA ALA A 583 28.58 0.22 19.98
C ALA A 583 30.09 0.01 19.70
N ASP A 584 30.55 -1.25 19.70
CA ASP A 584 31.97 -1.60 19.62
C ASP A 584 32.46 -1.88 18.19
N MET A 585 31.59 -1.71 17.19
CA MET A 585 31.94 -1.86 15.77
C MET A 585 32.95 -0.79 15.34
N ILE A 586 34.04 -1.22 14.72
CA ILE A 586 35.05 -0.34 14.10
C ILE A 586 34.42 0.41 12.92
N ASN A 587 33.74 -0.31 12.02
CA ASN A 587 32.96 0.28 10.95
C ASN A 587 31.47 0.11 11.23
N ARG A 588 30.77 1.22 11.36
CA ARG A 588 29.31 1.26 11.61
C ARG A 588 28.52 0.82 10.38
N ILE A 589 27.28 0.41 10.59
CA ILE A 589 26.36 -0.05 9.54
C ILE A 589 26.30 0.91 8.34
N PRO A 590 26.20 2.25 8.50
CA PRO A 590 26.24 3.17 7.37
C PRO A 590 27.51 3.06 6.52
N ARG A 591 28.67 2.96 7.18
CA ARG A 591 29.97 2.77 6.52
C ARG A 591 30.04 1.43 5.79
N LEU A 592 29.49 0.36 6.38
CA LEU A 592 29.45 -0.96 5.76
C LEU A 592 28.59 -0.96 4.49
N ILE A 593 27.38 -0.40 4.56
CA ILE A 593 26.47 -0.27 3.42
C ILE A 593 27.13 0.57 2.33
N ASN A 594 27.71 1.71 2.68
CA ASN A 594 28.43 2.56 1.73
C ASN A 594 29.57 1.81 1.04
N HIS A 595 30.41 1.13 1.82
CA HIS A 595 31.56 0.42 1.26
C HIS A 595 31.12 -0.74 0.36
N VAL A 596 30.23 -1.61 0.83
CA VAL A 596 29.76 -2.77 0.05
C VAL A 596 29.03 -2.30 -1.21
N SER A 597 28.15 -1.30 -1.09
CA SER A 597 27.38 -0.79 -2.23
C SER A 597 28.23 -0.09 -3.29
N SER A 598 29.42 0.42 -2.94
CA SER A 598 30.36 0.98 -3.92
C SER A 598 31.09 -0.10 -4.74
N ILE A 599 31.17 -1.33 -4.22
CA ILE A 599 31.78 -2.47 -4.90
C ILE A 599 30.74 -3.29 -5.67
N MET A 600 29.57 -3.55 -5.06
CA MET A 600 28.49 -4.34 -5.65
C MET A 600 27.11 -3.82 -5.27
N THR A 601 26.14 -3.94 -6.17
CA THR A 601 24.75 -3.56 -5.90
C THR A 601 24.17 -4.40 -4.75
N LEU A 602 23.63 -3.75 -3.74
CA LEU A 602 22.80 -4.37 -2.71
C LEU A 602 21.37 -4.47 -3.23
N GLU A 603 20.73 -5.63 -3.07
CA GLU A 603 19.37 -5.88 -3.52
C GLU A 603 18.44 -6.11 -2.32
N GLU A 604 17.15 -5.83 -2.51
CA GLU A 604 16.15 -6.14 -1.49
C GLU A 604 16.20 -7.62 -1.08
N GLY A 605 16.25 -7.86 0.22
CA GLY A 605 16.39 -9.18 0.83
C GLY A 605 17.82 -9.65 1.07
N ASP A 606 18.85 -8.94 0.56
CA ASP A 606 20.23 -9.30 0.86
C ASP A 606 20.57 -9.09 2.34
N LEU A 607 21.52 -9.89 2.83
CA LEU A 607 21.93 -9.87 4.23
C LEU A 607 23.38 -9.42 4.36
N ILE A 608 23.63 -8.44 5.22
CA ILE A 608 24.98 -8.06 5.64
C ILE A 608 25.19 -8.56 7.08
N LEU A 609 26.10 -9.51 7.27
CA LEU A 609 26.56 -9.93 8.58
C LEU A 609 27.70 -9.00 9.03
N THR A 610 27.54 -8.38 10.19
CA THR A 610 28.35 -7.22 10.61
C THR A 610 29.67 -7.57 11.28
N GLY A 611 29.97 -8.87 11.43
CA GLY A 611 31.13 -9.39 12.15
C GLY A 611 30.78 -9.81 13.58
N THR A 612 31.64 -10.64 14.16
CA THR A 612 31.57 -11.10 15.54
C THR A 612 32.52 -10.31 16.45
N PRO A 613 32.08 -9.90 17.64
CA PRO A 613 32.90 -9.18 18.63
C PRO A 613 33.85 -10.06 19.46
N HIS A 614 33.38 -11.18 20.00
CA HIS A 614 34.17 -12.16 20.78
C HIS A 614 33.35 -13.46 20.92
N GLY A 615 33.98 -14.55 21.40
CA GLY A 615 33.27 -15.80 21.74
C GLY A 615 33.32 -16.86 20.65
N VAL A 616 34.30 -16.77 19.75
CA VAL A 616 34.46 -17.72 18.65
C VAL A 616 34.94 -19.06 19.20
N GLY A 617 34.03 -20.02 19.29
CA GLY A 617 34.28 -21.33 19.88
C GLY A 617 34.17 -22.48 18.86
N PRO A 618 34.83 -23.62 19.11
CA PRO A 618 34.59 -24.84 18.35
C PRO A 618 33.20 -25.42 18.68
N VAL A 619 32.56 -26.03 17.69
CA VAL A 619 31.29 -26.74 17.84
C VAL A 619 31.46 -28.19 17.38
N HIS A 620 31.12 -29.13 18.27
CA HIS A 620 31.19 -30.57 18.02
C HIS A 620 29.81 -31.15 17.73
N VAL A 621 29.77 -32.29 17.06
CA VAL A 621 28.52 -33.02 16.83
C VAL A 621 27.88 -33.37 18.18
N GLY A 622 26.59 -33.04 18.33
CA GLY A 622 25.83 -33.15 19.57
C GLY A 622 25.76 -31.87 20.40
N ASP A 623 26.59 -30.87 20.10
CA ASP A 623 26.54 -29.57 20.79
C ASP A 623 25.30 -28.78 20.37
N ARG A 624 24.79 -27.97 21.31
CA ARG A 624 23.71 -27.00 21.06
C ARG A 624 24.25 -25.59 21.15
N VAL A 625 24.06 -24.83 20.08
CA VAL A 625 24.48 -23.44 19.98
C VAL A 625 23.27 -22.54 20.20
N THR A 626 23.32 -21.72 21.25
CA THR A 626 22.25 -20.77 21.60
C THR A 626 22.76 -19.34 21.55
N ALA A 627 22.08 -18.48 20.80
CA ALA A 627 22.38 -17.06 20.66
C ALA A 627 21.19 -16.20 21.04
N GLY A 628 21.44 -14.98 21.53
CA GLY A 628 20.43 -14.00 21.92
C GLY A 628 20.74 -12.61 21.39
N LEU A 629 19.68 -11.83 21.16
CA LEU A 629 19.73 -10.41 20.86
C LEU A 629 18.89 -9.67 21.90
N ALA A 630 19.44 -8.64 22.53
CA ALA A 630 18.79 -7.89 23.59
C ALA A 630 19.05 -6.39 23.49
N ILE A 631 18.16 -5.59 24.09
CA ILE A 631 18.43 -4.17 24.34
C ILE A 631 19.21 -4.06 25.64
N PRO A 632 20.26 -3.22 25.72
CA PRO A 632 20.88 -2.86 26.99
C PRO A 632 19.79 -2.44 28.01
N ASP A 633 19.93 -2.89 29.26
CA ASP A 633 19.03 -2.56 30.38
C ASP A 633 17.56 -3.06 30.27
N GLN A 634 17.25 -3.95 29.32
CA GLN A 634 15.96 -4.65 29.27
C GLN A 634 16.10 -6.15 29.57
N PRO A 635 15.18 -6.74 30.37
CA PRO A 635 15.26 -8.16 30.75
C PRO A 635 14.80 -9.13 29.65
N GLU A 636 14.08 -8.65 28.62
CA GLU A 636 13.54 -9.50 27.55
C GLU A 636 14.45 -9.56 26.32
N LEU A 637 14.66 -10.76 25.77
CA LEU A 637 15.36 -10.95 24.50
C LEU A 637 14.47 -10.51 23.33
N LEU A 638 15.00 -9.67 22.45
CA LEU A 638 14.37 -9.31 21.19
C LEU A 638 14.31 -10.50 20.22
N ALA A 639 15.35 -11.34 20.25
CA ALA A 639 15.42 -12.56 19.46
C ALA A 639 16.32 -13.59 20.16
N SER A 640 16.02 -14.86 19.93
CA SER A 640 16.85 -16.01 20.34
C SER A 640 16.99 -17.01 19.19
N LEU A 641 18.10 -17.73 19.12
CA LEU A 641 18.31 -18.77 18.12
C LEU A 641 18.97 -19.96 18.80
N GLU A 642 18.40 -21.14 18.65
CA GLU A 642 18.96 -22.39 19.17
C GLU A 642 19.11 -23.38 18.00
N VAL A 643 20.31 -23.89 17.80
CA VAL A 643 20.62 -24.88 16.76
C VAL A 643 21.48 -26.01 17.32
N GLU A 644 21.25 -27.22 16.82
CA GLU A 644 21.95 -28.43 17.25
C GLU A 644 22.87 -28.95 16.14
N ALA A 645 24.09 -29.33 16.50
CA ALA A 645 25.08 -29.88 15.59
C ALA A 645 24.81 -31.36 15.31
N ILE A 646 24.54 -31.71 14.05
CA ILE A 646 24.35 -33.10 13.62
C ILE A 646 25.42 -33.51 12.62
N PRO A 647 25.77 -34.80 12.51
CA PRO A 647 26.74 -35.23 11.50
C PRO A 647 26.12 -35.13 10.10
N ARG A 648 26.87 -34.59 9.13
CA ARG A 648 26.47 -34.61 7.72
C ARG A 648 26.67 -36.02 7.14
N ASN A 649 25.59 -36.63 6.65
CA ASN A 649 25.64 -37.98 6.06
C ASN A 649 25.98 -37.91 4.56
N GLY A 650 27.20 -38.33 4.19
CA GLY A 650 27.65 -38.39 2.79
C GLY A 650 28.03 -37.03 2.19
N GLY A 651 28.72 -37.05 1.03
CA GLY A 651 29.15 -35.85 0.30
C GLY A 651 30.64 -35.52 0.46
N TYR A 652 30.96 -34.49 1.24
CA TYR A 652 32.31 -33.90 1.37
C TYR A 652 33.06 -34.38 2.62
N ILE A 653 34.34 -34.72 2.46
CA ILE A 653 35.26 -35.05 3.56
C ILE A 653 36.49 -34.15 3.43
N PHE A 654 36.78 -33.36 4.46
CA PHE A 654 38.00 -32.56 4.48
C PHE A 654 39.21 -33.44 4.80
N ARG A 655 40.26 -33.32 3.99
CA ARG A 655 41.57 -33.97 4.18
C ARG A 655 42.64 -32.92 3.88
N GLU A 656 43.58 -32.74 4.80
CA GLU A 656 44.60 -31.69 4.75
C GLU A 656 45.67 -31.90 3.67
#